data_AF-A0A916J451-F1
#
_entry.id   AF-A0A916J451-F1
#
_cell.length_a   1.000
_cell.length_b   1.000
_cell.length_c   1.000
_cell.angle_alpha   90.00
_cell.angle_beta   90.00
_cell.angle_gamma   90.00
#
_symmetry.space_group_name_H-M   'P 1'
#
loop_
_entity.id
_entity.type
_entity.pdbx_description
1 polymer ?
#
loop_
_entity_poly.entity_id
_entity_poly.type
_entity_poly.pdbx_seq_one_letter_code
_entity_poly.pdbx_strand_id
1 'polypeptide(L)'
;MTHAKRKVIAALIGSLFAAAAMAGETGIRSGERLSDWILRQRDAGNNYLPGLSWRTPEQKLPQARMQQQLLDTLIAAPDFPVSADIRRRMAAWIGTLPVTGRVPLAMTDPRWLQAHPEADPVLQAGQSVQLPRRDNTITVVNGSLQRCTLPHRAGAEATTYLLTCFSKGALAIDRVWLIQPDGHVLNLAVAAWNREAQSEPAPGALIWAPERDTEWPAWFSTRLAQFLASQKPGFAEQAAILATVAPAAPPPGPDALATCARNRVVSANDWGLIGLLQTPTARMAVTGDMRFGYSHVYPYTRGNILFQPLDWLEAGFRYTAISNQSYGPGISQSYKDKSIDVKFRLAKETASTPELALGFIDIGGTGLFSSEYLVANKRWNDFDASLGLAWGYMSSRGNIRNPFSIFSKGFRTRKGNQGSSIGQTTGNFNTNSYFTGPTSLFGGVQYHTPWNQALTLKLELDGNDYKHEPFGYAPGAKSSFNAGLNYRLSDSVDLSAALERGNRLMFGFTFHGGLDKITVPKLLDPPPVPVRQQMPVKAPDWSKTVADIEDHTLWTIGDISLHGRELCLTISKSSGVYWADRIERAVRILHRDAPANIERFVFRHVERGASITEQVVLREQWLVQHTRFLLPSERTDIVTARRPNTSLVRETPVWHGEPDWFDIGLTPTFSQTIGGPDGFFLVQAGLGARSELKFNESTWTSGFLNLRLIDNYSNFKTDGPSDLPRVRTDLRKYLVTSRVTLPNLQVNHVGTLSDTQYYSVYGGYLEPMFAGVGGEWLYRPWHSPFAFGVDVNHVKKRQFNQGLGLLDYSANTGHVTLYWETGWHSIEASLKLGQYLAGDKGATIDVHRTFDNGTVMGALMTKTNVSSTKFGEGSFDKGIYLSIPFDAILPRSSGQMANFSWHPLTRDGGAILERAFSLFDFTRGRNRRMLSYREPDNGQWNGEDAPMPDPDHSMFKDVGSSGKRLVRQIGATPLETLLMGGGIVLASSLLDQPVSKWAAKHQGGKWDRMGRTATAIPIGLAIGTGLLWTGLGDEAASNTAWTAIKAAGLTYATGELTRFAVGRARPEAGQGTHHFSSFSHKGFTSSFPSQHMGVAFALATPFAERYGANWLYAVAGATAFGRVQQRQHFVSDTVAGSLIGYGIGNLMLDQERGRNRPRISIGPDRSLRAYWEFD
;
A
#
# COMPACT_ATOMS: atom_id res chain seq x y z
N MET A 1 53.34 47.01 -61.22
CA MET A 1 53.07 45.56 -61.15
C MET A 1 51.71 45.33 -60.50
N THR A 2 50.73 45.13 -61.35
CA THR A 2 49.29 44.98 -61.11
C THR A 2 48.92 43.49 -60.96
N HIS A 3 47.71 43.24 -60.45
CA HIS A 3 47.01 41.95 -60.29
C HIS A 3 47.22 41.05 -59.06
N ALA A 4 48.35 41.06 -58.34
CA ALA A 4 48.52 40.14 -57.19
C ALA A 4 47.87 40.62 -55.87
N LYS A 5 47.74 41.94 -55.63
CA LYS A 5 47.28 42.47 -54.32
C LYS A 5 45.76 42.60 -54.14
N ARG A 6 44.94 42.43 -55.19
CA ARG A 6 43.47 42.51 -55.09
C ARG A 6 42.78 41.17 -54.75
N LYS A 7 43.45 40.01 -54.87
CA LYS A 7 42.85 38.70 -54.54
C LYS A 7 42.94 38.31 -53.07
N VAL A 8 43.87 38.89 -52.29
CA VAL A 8 44.06 38.53 -50.87
C VAL A 8 43.05 39.22 -49.96
N ILE A 9 42.58 40.43 -50.29
CA ILE A 9 41.59 41.15 -49.48
C ILE A 9 40.16 40.63 -49.73
N ALA A 10 39.85 40.12 -50.93
CA ALA A 10 38.56 39.48 -51.21
C ALA A 10 38.42 38.09 -50.57
N ALA A 11 39.52 37.36 -50.37
CA ALA A 11 39.50 36.06 -49.69
C ALA A 11 39.34 36.20 -48.16
N LEU A 12 39.88 37.27 -47.55
CA LEU A 12 39.78 37.50 -46.11
C LEU A 12 38.42 38.07 -45.66
N ILE A 13 37.67 38.74 -46.54
CA ILE A 13 36.29 39.19 -46.25
C ILE A 13 35.27 38.07 -46.53
N GLY A 14 35.58 37.11 -47.42
CA GLY A 14 34.73 35.95 -47.70
C GLY A 14 34.74 34.87 -46.60
N SER A 15 35.83 34.74 -45.84
CA SER A 15 35.94 33.78 -44.73
C SER A 15 35.47 34.32 -43.37
N LEU A 16 35.09 35.60 -43.28
CA LEU A 16 34.44 36.18 -42.10
C LEU A 16 32.90 36.19 -42.19
N PHE A 17 32.32 35.82 -43.33
CA PHE A 17 30.86 35.73 -43.54
C PHE A 17 30.31 34.31 -43.76
N ALA A 18 31.11 33.27 -43.50
CA ALA A 18 30.67 31.87 -43.60
C ALA A 18 30.62 31.11 -42.24
N ALA A 19 30.66 31.85 -41.11
CA ALA A 19 30.41 31.32 -39.76
C ALA A 19 29.09 31.83 -39.14
N ALA A 20 28.26 32.54 -39.92
CA ALA A 20 26.99 33.09 -39.48
C ALA A 20 25.82 32.44 -40.23
N ALA A 21 25.75 31.10 -40.20
CA ALA A 21 24.53 30.37 -40.51
C ALA A 21 24.59 29.05 -39.76
N MET A 22 23.66 28.86 -38.80
CA MET A 22 23.26 27.61 -38.11
C MET A 22 23.38 27.65 -36.57
N ALA A 23 22.64 28.56 -35.93
CA ALA A 23 21.88 28.37 -34.69
C ALA A 23 21.27 29.74 -34.36
N GLY A 24 19.94 29.86 -34.26
CA GLY A 24 19.32 31.12 -33.89
C GLY A 24 19.64 31.45 -32.43
N GLU A 25 20.69 32.23 -32.18
CA GLU A 25 20.83 32.98 -30.93
C GLU A 25 19.82 34.12 -30.99
N THR A 26 18.58 33.85 -30.58
CA THR A 26 17.54 34.87 -30.51
C THR A 26 17.59 35.53 -29.14
N GLY A 27 17.76 36.85 -29.17
CA GLY A 27 18.04 37.68 -27.99
C GLY A 27 17.13 37.37 -26.81
N ILE A 28 17.75 36.89 -25.72
CA ILE A 28 17.13 36.79 -24.41
C ILE A 28 16.87 38.21 -23.93
N ARG A 29 15.63 38.51 -23.55
CA ARG A 29 15.32 39.74 -22.82
C ARG A 29 15.59 39.45 -21.34
N SER A 30 16.51 40.18 -20.73
CA SER A 30 16.83 39.98 -19.30
C SER A 30 15.56 40.15 -18.47
N GLY A 31 15.22 39.15 -17.65
CA GLY A 31 14.00 39.12 -16.83
C GLY A 31 12.78 38.50 -17.50
N GLU A 32 12.86 38.05 -18.77
CA GLU A 32 11.81 37.28 -19.45
C GLU A 32 11.82 35.82 -18.97
N ARG A 33 10.64 35.22 -18.83
CA ARG A 33 10.53 33.78 -18.53
C ARG A 33 10.85 32.92 -19.74
N LEU A 34 11.35 31.71 -19.53
CA LEU A 34 11.64 30.79 -20.62
C LEU A 34 10.40 30.47 -21.43
N SER A 35 9.25 30.30 -20.79
CA SER A 35 7.97 30.08 -21.48
C SER A 35 7.62 31.21 -22.47
N ASP A 36 7.73 32.46 -22.03
CA ASP A 36 7.46 33.65 -22.85
C ASP A 36 8.47 33.78 -24.00
N TRP A 37 9.75 33.50 -23.72
CA TRP A 37 10.78 33.44 -24.75
C TRP A 37 10.41 32.38 -25.81
N ILE A 38 10.02 31.17 -25.40
CA ILE A 38 9.62 30.08 -26.33
C ILE A 38 8.42 30.51 -27.18
N LEU A 39 7.38 31.10 -26.56
CA LEU A 39 6.19 31.56 -27.28
C LEU A 39 6.52 32.65 -28.29
N ARG A 40 7.47 33.53 -27.97
CA ARG A 40 7.96 34.56 -28.89
C ARG A 40 8.76 34.00 -30.07
N GLN A 41 9.36 32.81 -29.93
CA GLN A 41 10.08 32.14 -31.03
C GLN A 41 9.16 31.34 -31.97
N ARG A 42 7.87 31.11 -31.64
CA ARG A 42 6.99 30.17 -32.38
C ARG A 42 6.70 30.56 -33.83
N ASP A 43 6.87 31.83 -34.21
CA ASP A 43 6.65 32.28 -35.59
C ASP A 43 7.80 31.91 -36.56
N ALA A 44 8.93 31.43 -36.03
CA ALA A 44 10.02 30.87 -36.82
C ALA A 44 9.82 29.35 -36.97
N GLY A 45 9.12 28.92 -38.02
CA GLY A 45 8.82 27.50 -38.25
C GLY A 45 10.03 26.57 -38.11
N ASN A 46 9.78 25.38 -37.53
CA ASN A 46 10.72 24.25 -37.31
C ASN A 46 11.40 24.13 -35.92
N ASN A 47 10.71 24.57 -34.86
CA ASN A 47 11.18 24.49 -33.47
C ASN A 47 11.02 23.08 -32.86
N TYR A 48 12.13 22.42 -32.50
CA TYR A 48 12.12 21.12 -31.82
C TYR A 48 12.23 21.30 -30.29
N LEU A 49 11.08 21.46 -29.62
CA LEU A 49 11.01 21.71 -28.18
C LEU A 49 11.72 20.66 -27.32
N PRO A 50 11.62 19.34 -27.58
CA PRO A 50 12.38 18.36 -26.81
C PRO A 50 13.90 18.59 -26.92
N GLY A 51 14.41 19.19 -28.00
CA GLY A 51 15.83 19.52 -28.12
C GLY A 51 16.25 20.80 -27.40
N LEU A 52 15.35 21.53 -26.75
CA LEU A 52 15.63 22.82 -26.12
C LEU A 52 16.76 22.69 -25.07
N SER A 53 17.73 23.58 -25.16
CA SER A 53 18.90 23.62 -24.27
C SER A 53 19.01 25.01 -23.66
N TRP A 54 18.53 25.17 -22.43
CA TRP A 54 18.84 26.33 -21.60
C TRP A 54 20.19 26.11 -20.91
N ARG A 55 21.08 27.09 -20.99
CA ARG A 55 22.45 27.00 -20.51
C ARG A 55 22.78 28.16 -19.60
N THR A 56 23.39 27.83 -18.46
CA THR A 56 23.76 28.80 -17.42
C THR A 56 25.25 28.69 -17.08
N PRO A 57 25.93 29.81 -16.77
CA PRO A 57 27.31 29.80 -16.29
C PRO A 57 27.49 28.98 -15.00
N GLU A 58 26.53 29.05 -14.08
CA GLU A 58 26.55 28.41 -12.76
C GLU A 58 26.62 26.89 -12.88
N GLN A 59 25.92 26.33 -13.89
CA GLN A 59 25.89 24.89 -14.12
C GLN A 59 27.17 24.35 -14.78
N LYS A 60 28.06 25.23 -15.27
CA LYS A 60 29.34 24.79 -15.84
C LYS A 60 30.25 24.14 -14.80
N LEU A 61 30.32 24.66 -13.57
CA LEU A 61 31.21 24.10 -12.56
C LEU A 61 30.79 22.68 -12.11
N PRO A 62 29.51 22.40 -11.76
CA PRO A 62 29.06 21.04 -11.50
C PRO A 62 29.31 20.07 -12.67
N GLN A 63 29.08 20.51 -13.90
CA GLN A 63 29.35 19.69 -15.09
C GLN A 63 30.85 19.44 -15.30
N ALA A 64 31.71 20.44 -15.10
CA ALA A 64 33.16 20.29 -15.17
C ALA A 64 33.66 19.33 -14.09
N ARG A 65 33.11 19.38 -12.86
CA ARG A 65 33.40 18.41 -11.80
C ARG A 65 32.97 17.00 -12.19
N MET A 66 31.78 16.83 -12.79
CA MET A 66 31.31 15.53 -13.27
C MET A 66 32.22 14.98 -14.39
N GLN A 67 32.60 15.83 -15.34
CA GLN A 67 33.55 15.49 -16.40
C GLN A 67 34.90 15.06 -15.80
N GLN A 68 35.45 15.86 -14.88
CA GLN A 68 36.72 15.55 -14.23
C GLN A 68 36.65 14.24 -13.43
N GLN A 69 35.57 14.00 -12.68
CA GLN A 69 35.36 12.73 -11.96
C GLN A 69 35.33 11.51 -12.89
N LEU A 70 34.72 11.65 -14.08
CA LEU A 70 34.74 10.60 -15.11
C LEU A 70 36.17 10.38 -15.65
N LEU A 71 36.91 11.46 -15.94
CA LEU A 71 38.30 11.37 -16.41
C LEU A 71 39.23 10.77 -15.34
N ASP A 72 39.14 11.23 -14.10
CA ASP A 72 39.92 10.72 -12.96
C ASP A 72 39.67 9.24 -12.76
N THR A 73 38.41 8.79 -12.86
CA THR A 73 38.05 7.36 -12.78
C THR A 73 38.77 6.54 -13.86
N LEU A 74 38.82 7.05 -15.09
CA LEU A 74 39.43 6.34 -16.22
C LEU A 74 40.97 6.27 -16.11
N ILE A 75 41.58 7.33 -15.56
CA ILE A 75 43.04 7.51 -15.49
C ILE A 75 43.62 6.90 -14.21
N ALA A 76 42.95 7.03 -13.06
CA ALA A 76 43.51 6.77 -11.73
C ALA A 76 43.22 5.36 -11.16
N ALA A 77 42.47 4.50 -11.86
CA ALA A 77 42.09 3.18 -11.34
C ALA A 77 42.93 2.05 -11.98
N PRO A 78 43.91 1.46 -11.27
CA PRO A 78 44.63 0.27 -11.73
C PRO A 78 43.68 -0.91 -11.96
N ASP A 79 42.67 -1.04 -11.11
CA ASP A 79 41.71 -2.15 -11.09
C ASP A 79 40.41 -1.88 -11.87
N PHE A 80 40.39 -0.88 -12.77
CA PHE A 80 39.21 -0.65 -13.60
C PHE A 80 39.07 -1.78 -14.63
N PRO A 81 37.90 -2.43 -14.75
CA PRO A 81 37.73 -3.67 -15.52
C PRO A 81 37.92 -3.50 -17.03
N VAL A 82 37.83 -2.27 -17.54
CA VAL A 82 37.95 -1.97 -18.98
C VAL A 82 39.42 -1.85 -19.40
N SER A 83 39.75 -2.39 -20.59
CA SER A 83 41.10 -2.34 -21.16
C SER A 83 41.67 -0.91 -21.23
N ALA A 84 42.97 -0.78 -20.98
CA ALA A 84 43.65 0.53 -20.92
C ALA A 84 43.55 1.32 -22.24
N ASP A 85 43.50 0.64 -23.39
CA ASP A 85 43.33 1.29 -24.68
C ASP A 85 41.95 1.96 -24.83
N ILE A 86 40.89 1.19 -24.55
CA ILE A 86 39.52 1.69 -24.62
C ILE A 86 39.31 2.81 -23.59
N ARG A 87 39.87 2.68 -22.38
CA ARG A 87 39.85 3.75 -21.36
C ARG A 87 40.49 5.04 -21.85
N ARG A 88 41.67 4.96 -22.48
CA ARG A 88 42.35 6.15 -23.04
C ARG A 88 41.53 6.82 -24.13
N ARG A 89 40.90 6.04 -25.02
CA ARG A 89 40.00 6.57 -26.06
C ARG A 89 38.73 7.19 -25.47
N MET A 90 38.16 6.58 -24.43
CA MET A 90 37.00 7.14 -23.71
C MET A 90 37.38 8.44 -23.02
N ALA A 91 38.52 8.49 -22.34
CA ALA A 91 39.03 9.69 -21.69
C ALA A 91 39.30 10.80 -22.72
N ALA A 92 39.86 10.45 -23.88
CA ALA A 92 40.05 11.39 -24.98
C ALA A 92 38.70 11.92 -25.51
N TRP A 93 37.70 11.05 -25.72
CA TRP A 93 36.38 11.46 -26.15
C TRP A 93 35.71 12.38 -25.12
N ILE A 94 35.63 11.97 -23.85
CA ILE A 94 35.07 12.77 -22.75
C ILE A 94 35.82 14.11 -22.64
N GLY A 95 37.14 14.13 -22.78
CA GLY A 95 37.96 15.33 -22.76
C GLY A 95 37.69 16.31 -23.90
N THR A 96 37.17 15.84 -25.05
CA THR A 96 36.74 16.73 -26.15
C THR A 96 35.33 17.30 -25.96
N LEU A 97 34.53 16.76 -25.04
CA LEU A 97 33.16 17.21 -24.86
C LEU A 97 33.13 18.54 -24.09
N PRO A 98 32.37 19.54 -24.58
CA PRO A 98 32.27 20.82 -23.91
C PRO A 98 31.46 20.72 -22.61
N VAL A 99 31.85 21.53 -21.64
CA VAL A 99 31.03 21.87 -20.47
C VAL A 99 30.01 22.93 -20.92
N THR A 100 28.81 22.48 -21.26
CA THR A 100 27.80 23.34 -21.93
C THR A 100 27.09 24.29 -20.97
N GLY A 101 26.99 23.93 -19.69
CA GLY A 101 26.12 24.59 -18.72
C GLY A 101 24.63 24.26 -18.91
N ARG A 102 24.29 23.25 -19.72
CA ARG A 102 22.89 22.83 -19.95
C ARG A 102 22.18 22.42 -18.66
N VAL A 103 21.00 22.96 -18.42
CA VAL A 103 20.13 22.59 -17.31
C VAL A 103 18.99 21.71 -17.86
N PRO A 104 18.79 20.49 -17.33
CA PRO A 104 17.62 19.67 -17.68
C PRO A 104 16.36 20.31 -17.08
N LEU A 105 15.31 20.43 -17.90
CA LEU A 105 14.03 20.98 -17.51
C LEU A 105 13.04 19.84 -17.22
N ALA A 106 12.08 20.06 -16.32
CA ALA A 106 11.02 19.09 -16.05
C ALA A 106 10.10 18.89 -17.26
N MET A 107 9.85 19.97 -18.01
CA MET A 107 9.09 19.95 -19.26
C MET A 107 9.52 21.14 -20.13
N THR A 108 9.40 21.00 -21.45
CA THR A 108 9.75 22.06 -22.43
C THR A 108 8.51 22.72 -23.05
N ASP A 109 7.31 22.32 -22.65
CA ASP A 109 6.07 22.92 -23.16
C ASP A 109 5.84 24.30 -22.51
N PRO A 110 5.71 25.38 -23.30
CA PRO A 110 5.59 26.72 -22.74
C PRO A 110 4.29 26.96 -21.97
N ARG A 111 3.19 26.28 -22.29
CA ARG A 111 1.92 26.44 -21.55
C ARG A 111 1.98 25.74 -20.20
N TRP A 112 2.59 24.55 -20.17
CA TRP A 112 2.86 23.87 -18.90
C TRP A 112 3.76 24.73 -18.01
N LEU A 113 4.83 25.30 -18.57
CA LEU A 113 5.73 26.20 -17.84
C LEU A 113 5.01 27.48 -17.34
N GLN A 114 4.14 28.10 -18.13
CA GLN A 114 3.31 29.23 -17.67
C GLN A 114 2.40 28.87 -16.50
N ALA A 115 1.91 27.63 -16.45
CA ALA A 115 1.10 27.11 -15.35
C ALA A 115 1.92 26.73 -14.11
N HIS A 116 3.24 26.54 -14.24
CA HIS A 116 4.16 26.10 -13.19
C HIS A 116 5.36 27.07 -13.05
N PRO A 117 5.17 28.27 -12.48
CA PRO A 117 6.20 29.32 -12.42
C PRO A 117 7.49 28.94 -11.67
N GLU A 118 7.41 27.96 -10.77
CA GLU A 118 8.53 27.34 -10.04
C GLU A 118 9.38 26.42 -10.94
N ALA A 119 8.78 25.89 -12.01
CA ALA A 119 9.47 25.12 -13.04
C ALA A 119 9.87 25.97 -14.26
N ASP A 120 9.44 27.24 -14.34
CA ASP A 120 9.70 28.16 -15.44
C ASP A 120 10.82 29.18 -15.13
N PRO A 121 12.04 28.96 -15.62
CA PRO A 121 13.17 29.80 -15.28
C PRO A 121 13.05 31.22 -15.85
N VAL A 122 13.49 32.19 -15.04
CA VAL A 122 13.65 33.59 -15.47
C VAL A 122 15.04 33.74 -16.09
N LEU A 123 15.09 34.10 -17.36
CA LEU A 123 16.33 34.20 -18.11
C LEU A 123 17.11 35.46 -17.71
N GLN A 124 18.39 35.29 -17.40
CA GLN A 124 19.30 36.37 -16.99
C GLN A 124 20.34 36.71 -18.07
N ALA A 125 20.94 37.91 -17.96
CA ALA A 125 22.05 38.31 -18.81
C ALA A 125 23.24 37.34 -18.67
N GLY A 126 23.79 36.88 -19.79
CA GLY A 126 24.88 35.89 -19.84
C GLY A 126 24.43 34.42 -19.89
N GLN A 127 23.13 34.14 -19.74
CA GLN A 127 22.55 32.83 -20.06
C GLN A 127 22.28 32.72 -21.57
N SER A 128 22.07 31.50 -22.06
CA SER A 128 21.68 31.27 -23.46
C SER A 128 20.61 30.18 -23.54
N VAL A 129 19.70 30.31 -24.51
CA VAL A 129 18.71 29.29 -24.83
C VAL A 129 18.92 28.92 -26.29
N GLN A 130 19.10 27.63 -26.54
CA GLN A 130 19.26 27.10 -27.89
C GLN A 130 18.05 26.22 -28.23
N LEU A 131 17.40 26.54 -29.33
CA LEU A 131 16.30 25.77 -29.89
C LEU A 131 16.77 25.13 -31.19
N PRO A 132 17.16 23.84 -31.17
CA PRO A 132 17.68 23.19 -32.36
C PRO A 132 16.56 22.91 -33.36
N ARG A 133 16.96 22.72 -34.62
CA ARG A 133 16.09 22.07 -35.61
C ARG A 133 15.96 20.60 -35.24
N ARG A 134 14.81 20.02 -35.59
CA ARG A 134 14.55 18.59 -35.38
C ARG A 134 15.60 17.75 -36.13
N ASP A 135 16.40 17.02 -35.38
CA ASP A 135 17.28 15.99 -35.91
C ASP A 135 16.45 14.72 -36.11
N ASN A 136 16.38 14.22 -37.35
CA ASN A 136 15.62 13.02 -37.69
C ASN A 136 16.48 11.76 -37.64
N THR A 137 17.54 11.74 -36.84
CA THR A 137 18.43 10.59 -36.66
C THR A 137 18.44 10.08 -35.22
N ILE A 138 18.95 8.87 -35.02
CA ILE A 138 19.31 8.29 -33.73
C ILE A 138 20.78 7.91 -33.82
N THR A 139 21.56 8.25 -32.79
CA THR A 139 22.96 7.82 -32.70
C THR A 139 23.09 6.70 -31.67
N VAL A 140 23.80 5.64 -32.03
CA VAL A 140 24.14 4.53 -31.15
C VAL A 140 25.65 4.47 -30.98
N VAL A 141 26.12 4.39 -29.73
CA VAL A 141 27.55 4.25 -29.39
C VAL A 141 27.73 3.01 -28.52
N ASN A 142 28.63 2.10 -28.92
CA ASN A 142 28.92 0.87 -28.18
C ASN A 142 30.10 1.00 -27.20
N GLY A 143 30.35 -0.04 -26.41
CA GLY A 143 31.39 -0.10 -25.39
C GLY A 143 32.81 0.02 -25.95
N SER A 144 32.99 -0.32 -27.23
CA SER A 144 34.24 -0.20 -27.97
C SER A 144 34.46 1.19 -28.62
N LEU A 145 33.57 2.16 -28.33
CA LEU A 145 33.58 3.53 -28.86
C LEU A 145 33.40 3.62 -30.38
N GLN A 146 32.60 2.71 -30.92
CA GLN A 146 32.12 2.77 -32.30
C GLN A 146 30.76 3.47 -32.32
N ARG A 147 30.55 4.37 -33.28
CA ARG A 147 29.30 5.10 -33.50
C ARG A 147 28.61 4.64 -34.78
N CYS A 148 27.29 4.62 -34.74
CA CYS A 148 26.42 4.37 -35.88
C CYS A 148 25.21 5.31 -35.81
N THR A 149 24.90 5.96 -36.92
CA THR A 149 23.79 6.91 -37.04
C THR A 149 22.73 6.34 -37.98
N LEU A 150 21.47 6.36 -37.57
CA LEU A 150 20.34 5.83 -38.32
C LEU A 150 19.20 6.86 -38.40
N PRO A 151 18.36 6.85 -39.44
CA PRO A 151 17.17 7.70 -39.45
C PRO A 151 16.17 7.23 -38.37
N HIS A 152 15.60 8.19 -37.64
CA HIS A 152 14.57 7.97 -36.65
C HIS A 152 13.31 7.38 -37.28
N ARG A 153 12.73 6.38 -36.62
CA ARG A 153 11.46 5.72 -36.95
C ARG A 153 10.56 5.72 -35.73
N ALA A 154 9.34 6.24 -35.88
CA ALA A 154 8.32 6.19 -34.83
C ALA A 154 7.95 4.72 -34.55
N GLY A 155 7.73 4.36 -33.27
CA GLY A 155 7.45 2.98 -32.86
C GLY A 155 8.67 2.07 -32.79
N ALA A 156 9.85 2.50 -33.24
CA ALA A 156 11.06 1.67 -33.18
C ALA A 156 11.73 1.76 -31.80
N GLU A 157 12.00 0.62 -31.18
CA GLU A 157 12.68 0.54 -29.89
C GLU A 157 14.21 0.65 -30.02
N ALA A 158 14.90 0.86 -28.89
CA ALA A 158 16.36 0.89 -28.84
C ALA A 158 16.98 -0.39 -29.42
N THR A 159 16.40 -1.56 -29.14
CA THR A 159 16.79 -2.88 -29.70
C THR A 159 16.86 -2.88 -31.23
N THR A 160 15.94 -2.19 -31.91
CA THR A 160 15.88 -2.11 -33.38
C THR A 160 17.12 -1.40 -33.92
N TYR A 161 17.49 -0.27 -33.31
CA TYR A 161 18.68 0.48 -33.69
C TYR A 161 19.97 -0.28 -33.35
N LEU A 162 20.03 -0.99 -32.21
CA LEU A 162 21.17 -1.83 -31.83
C LEU A 162 21.43 -2.95 -32.84
N LEU A 163 20.40 -3.71 -33.21
CA LEU A 163 20.52 -4.82 -34.16
C LEU A 163 20.94 -4.34 -35.56
N THR A 164 20.47 -3.16 -35.95
CA THR A 164 20.80 -2.53 -37.23
C THR A 164 22.26 -2.04 -37.27
N CYS A 165 22.76 -1.47 -36.17
CA CYS A 165 24.13 -0.95 -36.08
C CYS A 165 25.18 -2.03 -35.79
N PHE A 166 24.88 -2.97 -34.89
CA PHE A 166 25.86 -3.90 -34.31
C PHE A 166 25.33 -5.34 -34.28
N SER A 167 24.85 -5.89 -35.40
CA SER A 167 24.15 -7.19 -35.46
C SER A 167 24.80 -8.35 -34.67
N LYS A 168 26.14 -8.47 -34.69
CA LYS A 168 26.88 -9.47 -33.89
C LYS A 168 27.09 -9.06 -32.42
N GLY A 169 27.39 -7.78 -32.17
CA GLY A 169 27.67 -7.24 -30.84
C GLY A 169 26.41 -7.00 -29.99
N ALA A 170 25.26 -6.77 -30.63
CA ALA A 170 23.99 -6.45 -29.98
C ALA A 170 23.51 -7.55 -29.01
N LEU A 171 23.85 -8.82 -29.27
CA LEU A 171 23.53 -9.94 -28.38
C LEU A 171 24.34 -9.93 -27.07
N ALA A 172 25.48 -9.22 -27.04
CA ALA A 172 26.29 -9.03 -25.84
C ALA A 172 25.86 -7.80 -25.04
N ILE A 173 24.88 -7.01 -25.49
CA ILE A 173 24.43 -5.79 -24.82
C ILE A 173 23.25 -6.13 -23.90
N ASP A 174 23.47 -6.06 -22.60
CA ASP A 174 22.44 -6.37 -21.59
C ASP A 174 21.54 -5.17 -21.30
N ARG A 175 22.10 -3.95 -21.30
CA ARG A 175 21.39 -2.71 -20.99
C ARG A 175 21.89 -1.58 -21.88
N VAL A 176 21.01 -0.61 -22.12
CA VAL A 176 21.33 0.65 -22.79
C VAL A 176 20.90 1.84 -21.96
N TRP A 177 21.66 2.92 -22.08
CA TRP A 177 21.29 4.23 -21.57
C TRP A 177 20.80 5.06 -22.74
N LEU A 178 19.49 5.27 -22.80
CA LEU A 178 18.83 6.12 -23.78
C LEU A 178 18.81 7.54 -23.23
N ILE A 179 19.61 8.41 -23.83
CA ILE A 179 19.63 9.85 -23.56
C ILE A 179 18.70 10.53 -24.56
N GLN A 180 17.56 10.99 -24.06
CA GLN A 180 16.58 11.72 -24.83
C GLN A 180 17.07 13.14 -25.13
N PRO A 181 16.59 13.78 -26.21
CA PRO A 181 17.00 15.13 -26.60
C PRO A 181 16.76 16.19 -25.54
N ASP A 182 15.77 15.99 -24.65
CA ASP A 182 15.39 16.86 -23.52
C ASP A 182 16.34 16.73 -22.31
N GLY A 183 17.26 15.77 -22.35
CA GLY A 183 18.22 15.49 -21.29
C GLY A 183 17.74 14.42 -20.30
N HIS A 184 16.56 13.81 -20.49
CA HIS A 184 16.17 12.65 -19.71
C HIS A 184 17.01 11.42 -20.08
N VAL A 185 17.44 10.68 -19.07
CA VAL A 185 18.23 9.45 -19.22
C VAL A 185 17.41 8.27 -18.74
N LEU A 186 17.17 7.30 -19.62
CA LEU A 186 16.47 6.06 -19.34
C LEU A 186 17.46 4.89 -19.39
N ASN A 187 17.42 4.00 -18.40
CA ASN A 187 18.28 2.81 -18.36
C ASN A 187 17.45 1.57 -18.67
N LEU A 188 17.53 1.09 -19.91
CA LEU A 188 16.66 0.08 -20.48
C LEU A 188 17.35 -1.28 -20.62
N ALA A 189 16.73 -2.35 -20.15
CA ALA A 189 17.17 -3.72 -20.34
C ALA A 189 16.70 -4.28 -21.70
N VAL A 190 17.64 -4.77 -22.51
CA VAL A 190 17.40 -5.07 -23.94
C VAL A 190 17.74 -6.50 -24.36
N ALA A 191 18.50 -7.25 -23.56
CA ALA A 191 18.91 -8.61 -23.91
C ALA A 191 17.78 -9.61 -23.71
N ALA A 192 17.84 -10.74 -24.43
CA ALA A 192 16.83 -11.79 -24.37
C ALA A 192 16.52 -12.27 -22.93
N TRP A 193 17.49 -12.24 -22.01
CA TRP A 193 17.29 -12.71 -20.64
C TRP A 193 16.71 -11.64 -19.69
N ASN A 194 16.80 -10.35 -20.01
CA ASN A 194 16.35 -9.25 -19.15
C ASN A 194 15.42 -8.23 -19.82
N ARG A 195 15.01 -8.44 -21.07
CA ARG A 195 14.21 -7.51 -21.89
C ARG A 195 13.02 -6.93 -21.12
N GLU A 196 12.89 -5.62 -21.09
CA GLU A 196 11.79 -4.91 -20.42
C GLU A 196 11.03 -3.99 -21.39
N ALA A 197 9.87 -3.49 -20.97
CA ALA A 197 9.14 -2.50 -21.77
C ALA A 197 9.99 -1.25 -21.97
N GLN A 198 10.07 -0.76 -23.20
CA GLN A 198 10.94 0.37 -23.56
C GLN A 198 10.12 1.58 -23.95
N SER A 199 10.59 2.77 -23.56
CA SER A 199 10.14 4.02 -24.16
C SER A 199 10.79 4.19 -25.55
N GLU A 200 10.05 4.81 -26.46
CA GLU A 200 10.55 5.10 -27.80
C GLU A 200 11.69 6.15 -27.76
N PRO A 201 12.83 5.92 -28.44
CA PRO A 201 13.84 6.94 -28.66
C PRO A 201 13.27 8.10 -29.49
N ALA A 202 13.31 9.32 -28.95
CA ALA A 202 12.87 10.50 -29.68
C ALA A 202 13.90 10.92 -30.75
N PRO A 203 13.49 11.66 -31.80
CA PRO A 203 14.42 12.14 -32.85
C PRO A 203 15.60 12.95 -32.27
N GLY A 204 16.83 12.52 -32.55
CA GLY A 204 18.06 13.11 -32.01
C GLY A 204 18.56 12.46 -30.71
N ALA A 205 17.92 11.38 -30.24
CA ALA A 205 18.36 10.66 -29.05
C ALA A 205 19.70 9.93 -29.28
N LEU A 206 20.44 9.76 -28.18
CA LEU A 206 21.69 9.02 -28.12
C LEU A 206 21.51 7.74 -27.29
N ILE A 207 21.95 6.62 -27.82
CA ILE A 207 21.93 5.32 -27.13
C ILE A 207 23.36 4.92 -26.80
N TRP A 208 23.71 4.93 -25.51
CA TRP A 208 24.94 4.33 -25.00
C TRP A 208 24.69 2.86 -24.68
N ALA A 209 25.40 1.96 -25.35
CA ALA A 209 25.10 0.54 -25.36
C ALA A 209 26.37 -0.32 -25.21
N PRO A 210 26.97 -0.36 -24.01
CA PRO A 210 28.20 -1.12 -23.79
C PRO A 210 27.95 -2.63 -23.87
N GLU A 211 28.77 -3.34 -24.63
CA GLU A 211 28.78 -4.79 -24.67
C GLU A 211 29.34 -5.39 -23.37
N ARG A 212 28.86 -6.57 -22.98
CA ARG A 212 29.25 -7.25 -21.73
C ARG A 212 30.74 -7.52 -21.63
N ASP A 213 31.38 -7.87 -22.73
CA ASP A 213 32.82 -8.16 -22.84
C ASP A 213 33.70 -6.90 -22.69
N THR A 214 33.13 -5.71 -22.87
CA THR A 214 33.84 -4.46 -22.57
C THR A 214 33.86 -4.11 -21.08
N GLU A 215 33.09 -4.82 -20.25
CA GLU A 215 33.07 -4.75 -18.78
C GLU A 215 32.85 -3.34 -18.18
N TRP A 216 32.15 -2.45 -18.89
CA TRP A 216 31.80 -1.12 -18.35
C TRP A 216 30.90 -1.22 -17.10
N PRO A 217 31.30 -0.66 -15.95
CA PRO A 217 30.46 -0.67 -14.75
C PRO A 217 29.17 0.14 -14.95
N ALA A 218 28.03 -0.40 -14.49
CA ALA A 218 26.73 0.26 -14.65
C ALA A 218 26.67 1.65 -14.00
N TRP A 219 27.33 1.84 -12.85
CA TRP A 219 27.41 3.15 -12.18
C TRP A 219 28.16 4.18 -13.03
N PHE A 220 29.21 3.75 -13.76
CA PHE A 220 29.98 4.62 -14.64
C PHE A 220 29.14 5.00 -15.86
N SER A 221 28.50 4.02 -16.51
CA SER A 221 27.60 4.24 -17.65
C SER A 221 26.45 5.19 -17.30
N THR A 222 25.87 5.10 -16.10
CA THR A 222 24.86 6.06 -15.63
C THR A 222 25.42 7.47 -15.48
N ARG A 223 26.60 7.64 -14.88
CA ARG A 223 27.25 8.97 -14.75
C ARG A 223 27.66 9.54 -16.11
N LEU A 224 28.17 8.69 -17.00
CA LEU A 224 28.47 9.05 -18.37
C LEU A 224 27.20 9.54 -19.07
N ALA A 225 26.12 8.76 -19.04
CA ALA A 225 24.85 9.15 -19.66
C ALA A 225 24.29 10.47 -19.10
N GLN A 226 24.40 10.70 -17.78
CA GLN A 226 24.05 11.99 -17.15
C GLN A 226 24.91 13.14 -17.67
N PHE A 227 26.22 12.92 -17.87
CA PHE A 227 27.08 13.91 -18.49
C PHE A 227 26.74 14.14 -19.97
N LEU A 228 26.48 13.07 -20.74
CA LEU A 228 26.07 13.15 -22.14
C LEU A 228 24.73 13.84 -22.32
N ALA A 229 23.82 13.76 -21.35
CA ALA A 229 22.56 14.51 -21.34
C ALA A 229 22.76 16.03 -21.32
N SER A 230 23.91 16.52 -20.85
CA SER A 230 24.26 17.95 -20.92
C SER A 230 24.67 18.42 -22.33
N GLN A 231 24.89 17.50 -23.26
CA GLN A 231 25.36 17.82 -24.61
C GLN A 231 24.19 18.25 -25.53
N LYS A 232 24.53 18.86 -26.67
CA LYS A 232 23.54 19.23 -27.70
C LYS A 232 23.03 17.97 -28.44
N PRO A 233 21.77 17.89 -28.87
CA PRO A 233 21.33 16.83 -29.78
C PRO A 233 22.27 16.71 -31.00
N GLY A 234 22.56 15.48 -31.44
CA GLY A 234 23.46 15.21 -32.57
C GLY A 234 24.96 15.45 -32.32
N PHE A 235 25.41 15.79 -31.09
CA PHE A 235 26.84 16.03 -30.81
C PHE A 235 27.75 14.83 -31.14
N ALA A 236 27.23 13.61 -30.96
CA ALA A 236 27.98 12.38 -31.17
C ALA A 236 28.37 12.17 -32.64
N GLU A 237 27.70 12.84 -33.60
CA GLU A 237 28.07 12.82 -35.01
C GLU A 237 29.39 13.56 -35.30
N GLN A 238 29.76 14.52 -34.45
CA GLN A 238 30.88 15.43 -34.65
C GLN A 238 32.17 14.97 -33.92
N ALA A 239 32.11 13.87 -33.18
CA ALA A 239 33.23 13.35 -32.40
C ALA A 239 34.19 12.50 -33.28
N ALA A 240 35.24 13.13 -33.81
CA ALA A 240 36.26 12.47 -34.64
C ALA A 240 37.00 11.29 -33.96
N ILE A 241 36.90 11.19 -32.63
CA ILE A 241 37.52 10.13 -31.80
C ILE A 241 36.71 8.81 -31.86
N LEU A 242 35.42 8.87 -32.21
CA LEU A 242 34.57 7.70 -32.32
C LEU A 242 34.71 7.06 -33.72
N ALA A 243 35.00 5.75 -33.75
CA ALA A 243 35.09 5.02 -35.01
C ALA A 243 33.69 4.91 -35.64
N THR A 244 33.52 5.38 -36.88
CA THR A 244 32.20 5.33 -37.55
C THR A 244 32.01 3.97 -38.20
N VAL A 245 30.89 3.30 -37.90
CA VAL A 245 30.51 2.01 -38.48
C VAL A 245 29.28 2.20 -39.36
N ALA A 246 29.33 1.68 -40.58
CA ALA A 246 28.18 1.66 -41.47
C ALA A 246 27.12 0.68 -40.93
N PRO A 247 25.83 1.01 -41.03
CA PRO A 247 24.78 0.11 -40.57
C PRO A 247 24.82 -1.21 -41.34
N ALA A 248 24.59 -2.33 -40.64
CA ALA A 248 24.66 -3.66 -41.22
C ALA A 248 23.50 -3.96 -42.19
N ALA A 249 22.40 -3.20 -42.10
CA ALA A 249 21.24 -3.26 -42.98
C ALA A 249 20.47 -1.91 -42.93
N PRO A 250 19.62 -1.57 -43.93
CA PRO A 250 18.68 -0.48 -43.78
C PRO A 250 17.69 -0.78 -42.63
N PRO A 251 17.24 0.24 -41.87
CA PRO A 251 16.33 0.02 -40.74
C PRO A 251 15.04 -0.67 -41.23
N PRO A 252 14.55 -1.69 -40.50
CA PRO A 252 13.39 -2.48 -40.92
C PRO A 252 12.14 -1.62 -41.15
N GLY A 253 11.29 -2.04 -42.09
CA GLY A 253 10.02 -1.38 -42.41
C GLY A 253 8.98 -1.49 -41.29
N PRO A 254 7.90 -0.69 -41.32
CA PRO A 254 6.87 -0.64 -40.27
C PRO A 254 6.24 -2.01 -39.95
N ASP A 255 6.12 -2.89 -40.94
CA ASP A 255 5.52 -4.23 -40.77
C ASP A 255 6.43 -5.23 -40.01
N ALA A 256 7.72 -4.92 -39.87
CA ALA A 256 8.69 -5.77 -39.15
C ALA A 256 8.80 -5.42 -37.65
N LEU A 257 8.09 -4.41 -37.16
CA LEU A 257 8.10 -3.94 -35.76
C LEU A 257 7.13 -4.71 -34.84
N ALA A 258 6.70 -5.92 -35.24
CA ALA A 258 5.54 -6.62 -34.69
C ALA A 258 5.64 -7.08 -33.21
N THR A 259 6.77 -6.87 -32.52
CA THR A 259 6.91 -7.26 -31.10
C THR A 259 7.56 -6.17 -30.26
N CYS A 260 6.72 -5.31 -29.66
CA CYS A 260 7.16 -4.42 -28.59
C CYS A 260 7.75 -5.26 -27.45
N ALA A 261 8.90 -4.84 -26.93
CA ALA A 261 9.49 -5.32 -25.69
C ALA A 261 8.56 -5.04 -24.52
N ARG A 262 8.63 -5.91 -23.52
CA ARG A 262 7.63 -5.93 -22.47
C ARG A 262 8.19 -6.40 -21.15
N ASN A 263 7.54 -5.97 -20.07
CA ASN A 263 7.93 -6.36 -18.73
C ASN A 263 7.65 -7.85 -18.49
N ARG A 264 8.46 -8.46 -17.64
CA ARG A 264 8.23 -9.84 -17.19
C ARG A 264 7.02 -9.87 -16.27
N VAL A 265 6.03 -10.66 -16.64
CA VAL A 265 4.86 -10.93 -15.80
C VAL A 265 5.19 -12.11 -14.90
N VAL A 266 5.29 -11.86 -13.59
CA VAL A 266 5.32 -12.94 -12.59
C VAL A 266 3.91 -13.25 -12.12
N SER A 267 3.65 -14.51 -11.76
CA SER A 267 2.34 -14.96 -11.28
C SER A 267 2.50 -15.97 -10.13
N ALA A 268 1.49 -16.00 -9.26
CA ALA A 268 1.44 -16.93 -8.14
C ALA A 268 1.12 -18.35 -8.61
N ASN A 269 1.58 -19.33 -7.83
CA ASN A 269 1.23 -20.73 -7.94
C ASN A 269 0.08 -21.07 -6.97
N ASP A 270 -0.34 -22.33 -6.92
CA ASP A 270 -1.40 -22.83 -6.05
C ASP A 270 -1.22 -22.52 -4.56
N TRP A 271 0.05 -22.40 -4.14
CA TRP A 271 0.47 -22.15 -2.77
C TRP A 271 0.57 -20.63 -2.47
N GLY A 272 0.41 -19.80 -3.48
CA GLY A 272 0.55 -18.34 -3.40
C GLY A 272 1.96 -17.83 -3.66
N LEU A 273 2.98 -18.70 -3.67
CA LEU A 273 4.35 -18.32 -4.00
C LEU A 273 4.50 -18.01 -5.48
N ILE A 274 5.43 -17.13 -5.88
CA ILE A 274 5.72 -16.93 -7.31
C ILE A 274 6.21 -18.24 -7.94
N GLY A 275 5.51 -18.72 -8.96
CA GLY A 275 5.73 -20.05 -9.50
C GLY A 275 4.92 -20.43 -10.74
N LEU A 276 4.97 -21.73 -11.05
CA LEU A 276 4.22 -22.36 -12.13
C LEU A 276 2.78 -22.65 -11.67
N LEU A 277 2.43 -23.92 -11.43
CA LEU A 277 1.11 -24.36 -10.98
C LEU A 277 1.21 -24.90 -9.55
N GLN A 278 1.78 -26.09 -9.35
CA GLN A 278 2.07 -26.64 -8.02
C GLN A 278 3.48 -26.30 -7.54
N THR A 279 4.37 -25.86 -8.44
CA THR A 279 5.79 -25.69 -8.14
C THR A 279 6.20 -24.21 -8.07
N PRO A 280 7.08 -23.84 -7.13
CA PRO A 280 7.65 -22.49 -7.04
C PRO A 280 8.73 -22.29 -8.11
N THR A 281 9.04 -21.03 -8.41
CA THR A 281 10.16 -20.65 -9.29
C THR A 281 11.17 -19.81 -8.50
N ALA A 282 12.35 -19.59 -9.09
CA ALA A 282 13.36 -18.70 -8.52
C ALA A 282 12.99 -17.21 -8.61
N ARG A 283 11.92 -16.89 -9.35
CA ARG A 283 11.46 -15.52 -9.58
C ARG A 283 10.92 -14.89 -8.30
N MET A 284 11.19 -13.60 -8.17
CA MET A 284 10.69 -12.74 -7.10
C MET A 284 9.76 -11.67 -7.69
N ALA A 285 8.79 -11.23 -6.89
CA ALA A 285 8.01 -10.04 -7.19
C ALA A 285 8.82 -8.76 -6.89
N VAL A 286 8.24 -7.60 -7.16
CA VAL A 286 8.84 -6.31 -6.80
C VAL A 286 8.77 -6.09 -5.28
N THR A 287 9.73 -5.37 -4.72
CA THR A 287 9.68 -5.01 -3.29
C THR A 287 8.38 -4.27 -2.97
N GLY A 288 7.74 -4.61 -1.86
CA GLY A 288 6.45 -4.02 -1.47
C GLY A 288 5.24 -4.77 -2.04
N ASP A 289 5.42 -5.72 -2.96
CA ASP A 289 4.33 -6.55 -3.48
C ASP A 289 3.61 -7.33 -2.36
N MET A 290 2.29 -7.22 -2.32
CA MET A 290 1.38 -7.98 -1.47
C MET A 290 0.38 -8.70 -2.36
N ARG A 291 0.18 -9.99 -2.08
CA ARG A 291 -0.69 -10.89 -2.85
C ARG A 291 -1.69 -11.58 -1.96
N PHE A 292 -2.97 -11.52 -2.33
CA PHE A 292 -4.01 -12.39 -1.81
C PHE A 292 -4.39 -13.40 -2.89
N GLY A 293 -4.14 -14.68 -2.65
CA GLY A 293 -4.44 -15.75 -3.58
C GLY A 293 -5.53 -16.67 -3.06
N TYR A 294 -6.40 -17.12 -3.97
CA TYR A 294 -7.33 -18.22 -3.76
C TYR A 294 -7.12 -19.27 -4.85
N SER A 295 -7.04 -20.54 -4.48
CA SER A 295 -6.98 -21.66 -5.42
C SER A 295 -7.85 -22.83 -4.97
N HIS A 296 -8.46 -23.52 -5.93
CA HIS A 296 -9.23 -24.73 -5.69
C HIS A 296 -8.79 -25.84 -6.65
N VAL A 297 -8.28 -26.93 -6.08
CA VAL A 297 -8.00 -28.20 -6.77
C VAL A 297 -8.34 -29.34 -5.84
N TYR A 298 -9.37 -30.10 -6.16
CA TYR A 298 -9.90 -31.12 -5.24
C TYR A 298 -8.82 -32.08 -4.72
N PRO A 299 -8.72 -32.34 -3.39
CA PRO A 299 -9.63 -31.89 -2.32
C PRO A 299 -9.22 -30.57 -1.63
N TYR A 300 -8.20 -29.87 -2.13
CA TYR A 300 -7.63 -28.69 -1.52
C TYR A 300 -8.29 -27.40 -1.98
N THR A 301 -8.64 -26.56 -1.02
CA THR A 301 -8.97 -25.15 -1.25
C THR A 301 -8.03 -24.31 -0.43
N ARG A 302 -7.29 -23.39 -1.05
CA ARG A 302 -6.24 -22.62 -0.40
C ARG A 302 -6.57 -21.14 -0.47
N GLY A 303 -6.40 -20.45 0.65
CA GLY A 303 -6.36 -19.00 0.74
C GLY A 303 -5.01 -18.58 1.28
N ASN A 304 -4.31 -17.66 0.62
CA ASN A 304 -2.96 -17.27 0.96
C ASN A 304 -2.78 -15.75 0.94
N ILE A 305 -1.89 -15.25 1.80
CA ILE A 305 -1.42 -13.87 1.80
C ILE A 305 0.10 -13.91 1.79
N LEU A 306 0.69 -13.46 0.69
CA LEU A 306 2.14 -13.42 0.47
C LEU A 306 2.60 -11.98 0.33
N PHE A 307 3.84 -11.73 0.73
CA PHE A 307 4.48 -10.42 0.70
C PHE A 307 5.90 -10.53 0.16
N GLN A 308 6.38 -9.46 -0.46
CA GLN A 308 7.76 -9.30 -0.92
C GLN A 308 8.44 -8.16 -0.13
N PRO A 309 8.75 -8.35 1.16
CA PRO A 309 9.34 -7.30 1.99
C PRO A 309 10.69 -6.80 1.48
N LEU A 310 11.47 -7.61 0.76
CA LEU A 310 12.75 -7.25 0.15
C LEU A 310 12.83 -7.87 -1.26
N ASP A 311 13.69 -7.32 -2.13
CA ASP A 311 13.86 -7.84 -3.50
C ASP A 311 14.40 -9.28 -3.56
N TRP A 312 14.87 -9.82 -2.43
CA TRP A 312 15.36 -11.19 -2.28
C TRP A 312 14.55 -12.05 -1.30
N LEU A 313 13.54 -11.50 -0.60
CA LEU A 313 12.74 -12.22 0.40
C LEU A 313 11.25 -12.17 0.05
N GLU A 314 10.67 -13.35 -0.17
CA GLU A 314 9.22 -13.56 -0.27
C GLU A 314 8.77 -14.36 0.96
N ALA A 315 7.71 -13.93 1.64
CA ALA A 315 7.20 -14.61 2.82
C ALA A 315 5.70 -14.38 3.00
N GLY A 316 5.02 -15.31 3.65
CA GLY A 316 3.63 -15.09 4.06
C GLY A 316 3.00 -16.33 4.67
N PHE A 317 1.68 -16.35 4.69
CA PHE A 317 0.91 -17.41 5.34
C PHE A 317 -0.24 -17.89 4.48
N ARG A 318 -0.68 -19.13 4.76
CA ARG A 318 -1.70 -19.81 3.98
C ARG A 318 -2.59 -20.67 4.86
N TYR A 319 -3.87 -20.72 4.51
CA TYR A 319 -4.85 -21.65 5.02
C TYR A 319 -5.22 -22.66 3.94
N THR A 320 -5.15 -23.95 4.26
CA THR A 320 -5.57 -25.04 3.37
C THR A 320 -6.76 -25.76 3.96
N ALA A 321 -7.91 -25.65 3.30
CA ALA A 321 -9.08 -26.47 3.57
C ALA A 321 -8.96 -27.81 2.83
N ILE A 322 -9.13 -28.90 3.57
CA ILE A 322 -9.09 -30.27 3.02
C ILE A 322 -10.52 -30.81 2.99
N SER A 323 -11.20 -30.67 1.85
CA SER A 323 -12.66 -30.86 1.73
C SER A 323 -13.15 -32.28 2.02
N ASN A 324 -12.28 -33.29 1.94
CA ASN A 324 -12.61 -34.68 2.23
C ASN A 324 -12.33 -35.08 3.70
N GLN A 325 -11.92 -34.14 4.56
CA GLN A 325 -11.63 -34.39 5.97
C GLN A 325 -12.48 -33.49 6.86
N SER A 326 -13.09 -34.05 7.90
CA SER A 326 -13.81 -33.27 8.92
C SER A 326 -12.83 -32.55 9.84
N TYR A 327 -13.20 -31.37 10.34
CA TYR A 327 -12.39 -30.62 11.30
C TYR A 327 -12.26 -31.35 12.64
N GLY A 328 -13.30 -32.09 13.05
CA GLY A 328 -13.32 -32.89 14.28
C GLY A 328 -14.64 -33.64 14.47
N PRO A 329 -14.75 -34.49 15.51
CA PRO A 329 -15.99 -35.21 15.82
C PRO A 329 -17.15 -34.24 16.03
N GLY A 330 -18.23 -34.38 15.25
CA GLY A 330 -19.43 -33.54 15.38
C GLY A 330 -19.33 -32.12 14.80
N ILE A 331 -18.20 -31.73 14.17
CA ILE A 331 -18.03 -30.41 13.55
C ILE A 331 -18.27 -30.52 12.04
N SER A 332 -19.24 -29.77 11.51
CA SER A 332 -19.66 -29.84 10.10
C SER A 332 -18.75 -29.08 9.10
N GLN A 333 -17.54 -28.69 9.52
CA GLN A 333 -16.56 -27.96 8.73
C GLN A 333 -15.44 -28.89 8.24
N SER A 334 -14.83 -28.60 7.09
CA SER A 334 -13.63 -29.30 6.64
C SER A 334 -12.39 -28.93 7.48
N TYR A 335 -11.43 -29.86 7.61
CA TYR A 335 -10.15 -29.61 8.28
C TYR A 335 -9.43 -28.41 7.66
N LYS A 336 -8.74 -27.63 8.50
CA LYS A 336 -7.98 -26.44 8.11
C LYS A 336 -6.54 -26.58 8.60
N ASP A 337 -5.64 -26.64 7.65
CA ASP A 337 -4.21 -26.54 7.91
C ASP A 337 -3.73 -25.09 7.74
N LYS A 338 -2.70 -24.70 8.50
CA LYS A 338 -2.11 -23.36 8.50
C LYS A 338 -0.63 -23.51 8.19
N SER A 339 -0.10 -22.74 7.25
CA SER A 339 1.32 -22.77 6.91
C SER A 339 1.93 -21.36 6.88
N ILE A 340 3.23 -21.29 7.17
CA ILE A 340 4.08 -20.13 6.90
C ILE A 340 5.08 -20.58 5.84
N ASP A 341 5.20 -19.79 4.78
CA ASP A 341 6.00 -20.11 3.61
C ASP A 341 7.02 -18.98 3.39
N VAL A 342 8.27 -19.33 3.07
CA VAL A 342 9.38 -18.36 2.89
C VAL A 342 10.26 -18.77 1.72
N LYS A 343 10.69 -17.81 0.89
CA LYS A 343 11.63 -18.01 -0.22
C LYS A 343 12.69 -16.91 -0.22
N PHE A 344 13.93 -17.33 -0.40
CA PHE A 344 15.13 -16.50 -0.45
C PHE A 344 15.77 -16.60 -1.84
N ARG A 345 16.04 -15.46 -2.47
CA ARG A 345 16.86 -15.42 -3.69
C ARG A 345 18.33 -15.44 -3.30
N LEU A 346 19.04 -16.45 -3.77
CA LEU A 346 20.46 -16.66 -3.51
C LEU A 346 21.34 -15.95 -4.54
N ALA A 347 20.91 -15.89 -5.80
CA ALA A 347 21.63 -15.23 -6.88
C ALA A 347 20.66 -14.60 -7.87
N LYS A 348 20.94 -13.38 -8.33
CA LYS A 348 20.18 -12.73 -9.41
C LYS A 348 20.56 -13.36 -10.75
N GLU A 349 19.61 -13.42 -11.69
CA GLU A 349 19.92 -13.80 -13.06
C GLU A 349 20.96 -12.84 -13.65
N THR A 350 21.94 -13.41 -14.36
CA THR A 350 22.80 -12.66 -15.27
C THR A 350 22.67 -13.29 -16.66
N ALA A 351 23.43 -12.81 -17.63
CA ALA A 351 23.44 -13.45 -18.93
C ALA A 351 23.92 -14.90 -18.93
N SER A 352 24.85 -15.27 -18.06
CA SER A 352 25.41 -16.63 -17.99
C SER A 352 24.90 -17.44 -16.80
N THR A 353 24.49 -16.79 -15.70
CA THR A 353 24.00 -17.47 -14.50
C THR A 353 22.48 -17.41 -14.41
N PRO A 354 21.79 -18.52 -14.09
CA PRO A 354 20.36 -18.49 -13.80
C PRO A 354 20.10 -17.77 -12.47
N GLU A 355 18.87 -17.28 -12.27
CA GLU A 355 18.41 -16.86 -10.95
C GLU A 355 18.29 -18.10 -10.05
N LEU A 356 18.75 -18.01 -8.81
CA LEU A 356 18.71 -19.12 -7.86
C LEU A 356 17.90 -18.73 -6.64
N ALA A 357 17.02 -19.61 -6.18
CA ALA A 357 16.26 -19.42 -4.95
C ALA A 357 16.18 -20.69 -4.11
N LEU A 358 16.18 -20.50 -2.80
CA LEU A 358 15.95 -21.49 -1.77
C LEU A 358 14.64 -21.16 -1.08
N GLY A 359 13.73 -22.12 -0.96
CA GLY A 359 12.49 -21.87 -0.25
C GLY A 359 12.03 -23.05 0.59
N PHE A 360 11.11 -22.70 1.48
CA PHE A 360 10.54 -23.56 2.49
C PHE A 360 9.04 -23.32 2.52
N ILE A 361 8.29 -24.41 2.39
CA ILE A 361 6.83 -24.41 2.52
C ILE A 361 6.50 -25.07 3.85
N ASP A 362 5.56 -24.48 4.60
CA ASP A 362 5.10 -24.98 5.89
C ASP A 362 6.23 -25.14 6.93
N ILE A 363 6.98 -24.04 7.16
CA ILE A 363 8.00 -23.96 8.22
C ILE A 363 7.43 -23.75 9.61
N GLY A 364 6.24 -23.16 9.69
CA GLY A 364 5.64 -22.67 10.92
C GLY A 364 4.23 -23.21 11.20
N GLY A 365 3.80 -24.25 10.51
CA GLY A 365 2.46 -24.84 10.60
C GLY A 365 2.42 -26.22 11.26
N THR A 366 1.49 -27.06 10.80
CA THR A 366 1.32 -28.43 11.31
C THR A 366 2.35 -29.41 10.75
N GLY A 367 3.04 -29.03 9.67
CA GLY A 367 4.05 -29.84 8.99
C GLY A 367 3.47 -30.80 7.94
N LEU A 368 2.16 -30.77 7.68
CA LEU A 368 1.48 -31.66 6.74
C LEU A 368 1.98 -31.50 5.30
N PHE A 369 2.39 -30.29 4.91
CA PHE A 369 2.89 -30.00 3.57
C PHE A 369 4.36 -29.53 3.56
N SER A 370 5.08 -29.79 4.65
CA SER A 370 6.47 -29.34 4.83
C SER A 370 7.35 -29.77 3.67
N SER A 371 7.95 -28.78 3.00
CA SER A 371 8.82 -28.99 1.84
C SER A 371 9.97 -28.00 1.83
N GLU A 372 11.13 -28.44 1.35
CA GLU A 372 12.28 -27.58 1.07
C GLU A 372 12.61 -27.69 -0.42
N TYR A 373 13.03 -26.59 -1.06
CA TYR A 373 13.40 -26.63 -2.47
C TYR A 373 14.53 -25.67 -2.82
N LEU A 374 15.33 -26.07 -3.80
CA LEU A 374 16.30 -25.23 -4.50
C LEU A 374 15.92 -25.18 -5.97
N VAL A 375 15.75 -23.99 -6.54
CA VAL A 375 15.27 -23.81 -7.92
C VAL A 375 16.11 -22.79 -8.67
N ALA A 376 16.36 -23.08 -9.94
CA ALA A 376 17.02 -22.21 -10.89
C ALA A 376 16.04 -21.76 -11.97
N ASN A 377 16.11 -20.50 -12.39
CA ASN A 377 15.32 -19.94 -13.48
C ASN A 377 16.17 -19.23 -14.52
N LYS A 378 15.82 -19.40 -15.80
CA LYS A 378 16.45 -18.71 -16.93
C LYS A 378 15.40 -18.22 -17.91
N ARG A 379 15.47 -16.93 -18.25
CA ARG A 379 14.61 -16.31 -19.25
C ARG A 379 15.32 -16.26 -20.61
N TRP A 380 14.54 -16.46 -21.67
CA TRP A 380 14.91 -16.16 -23.04
C TRP A 380 13.67 -15.61 -23.76
N ASN A 381 13.71 -14.31 -24.08
CA ASN A 381 12.61 -13.55 -24.66
C ASN A 381 11.30 -13.73 -23.88
N ASP A 382 10.29 -14.31 -24.51
CA ASP A 382 8.94 -14.52 -23.96
C ASP A 382 8.83 -15.82 -23.15
N PHE A 383 9.90 -16.63 -23.09
CA PHE A 383 9.94 -17.87 -22.33
C PHE A 383 10.75 -17.72 -21.05
N ASP A 384 10.31 -18.43 -20.01
CA ASP A 384 11.02 -18.54 -18.74
C ASP A 384 10.98 -19.99 -18.26
N ALA A 385 12.15 -20.62 -18.15
CA ALA A 385 12.29 -22.01 -17.77
C ALA A 385 12.78 -22.13 -16.32
N SER A 386 12.21 -23.06 -15.57
CA SER A 386 12.64 -23.41 -14.21
C SER A 386 13.04 -24.88 -14.10
N LEU A 387 14.05 -25.14 -13.27
CA LEU A 387 14.45 -26.50 -12.89
C LEU A 387 14.90 -26.49 -11.42
N GLY A 388 14.37 -27.41 -10.62
CA GLY A 388 14.61 -27.44 -9.19
C GLY A 388 14.63 -28.84 -8.60
N LEU A 389 15.18 -28.90 -7.39
CA LEU A 389 15.20 -30.07 -6.51
C LEU A 389 14.33 -29.78 -5.29
N ALA A 390 13.47 -30.72 -4.93
CA ALA A 390 12.63 -30.64 -3.74
C ALA A 390 12.89 -31.79 -2.77
N TRP A 391 12.60 -31.53 -1.50
CA TRP A 391 12.53 -32.48 -0.38
C TRP A 391 11.19 -32.33 0.35
N GLY A 392 10.79 -33.34 1.13
CA GLY A 392 9.52 -33.33 1.85
C GLY A 392 8.33 -33.64 0.95
N TYR A 393 7.17 -33.01 1.21
CA TYR A 393 5.90 -33.29 0.51
C TYR A 393 6.01 -33.13 -1.02
N MET A 394 6.64 -32.04 -1.48
CA MET A 394 6.88 -31.80 -2.91
C MET A 394 7.79 -32.83 -3.60
N SER A 395 8.44 -33.71 -2.83
CA SER A 395 9.41 -34.70 -3.32
C SER A 395 8.95 -36.15 -3.20
N SER A 396 7.66 -36.38 -2.92
CA SER A 396 7.12 -37.72 -2.64
C SER A 396 7.44 -38.77 -3.71
N ARG A 397 7.66 -38.36 -4.97
CA ARG A 397 8.08 -39.24 -6.06
C ARG A 397 9.48 -39.83 -5.87
N GLY A 398 10.40 -39.12 -5.21
CA GLY A 398 11.73 -39.60 -4.84
C GLY A 398 12.59 -40.10 -6.00
N ASN A 399 12.52 -39.47 -7.18
CA ASN A 399 13.16 -40.00 -8.40
C ASN A 399 14.69 -39.81 -8.46
N ILE A 400 15.29 -39.10 -7.51
CA ILE A 400 16.75 -38.91 -7.41
C ILE A 400 17.24 -39.21 -6.00
N ARG A 401 18.44 -39.80 -5.93
CA ARG A 401 19.16 -39.97 -4.66
C ARG A 401 19.58 -38.61 -4.10
N ASN A 402 19.31 -38.38 -2.82
CA ASN A 402 19.64 -37.13 -2.16
C ASN A 402 21.12 -36.72 -2.37
N PRO A 403 21.40 -35.57 -2.99
CA PRO A 403 22.77 -35.14 -3.30
C PRO A 403 23.59 -34.88 -2.03
N PHE A 404 22.95 -34.46 -0.93
CA PHE A 404 23.63 -34.23 0.35
C PHE A 404 24.02 -35.53 1.07
N SER A 405 23.59 -36.68 0.58
CA SER A 405 24.04 -37.98 1.09
C SER A 405 25.53 -38.27 0.89
N ILE A 406 26.22 -37.41 0.12
CA ILE A 406 27.69 -37.40 -0.02
C ILE A 406 28.35 -36.90 1.27
N PHE A 407 27.79 -35.89 1.93
CA PHE A 407 28.37 -35.29 3.14
C PHE A 407 28.10 -36.13 4.39
N SER A 408 26.93 -36.76 4.49
CA SER A 408 26.60 -37.66 5.59
C SER A 408 25.51 -38.66 5.20
N LYS A 409 25.61 -39.88 5.74
CA LYS A 409 24.55 -40.89 5.59
C LYS A 409 23.22 -40.44 6.19
N GLY A 410 23.23 -39.51 7.16
CA GLY A 410 22.03 -38.95 7.79
C GLY A 410 21.07 -38.26 6.84
N PHE A 411 21.54 -37.75 5.69
CA PHE A 411 20.67 -37.11 4.69
C PHE A 411 19.83 -38.10 3.87
N ARG A 412 20.12 -39.40 3.91
CA ARG A 412 19.40 -40.40 3.10
C ARG A 412 17.98 -40.65 3.58
N THR A 413 17.74 -40.51 4.88
CA THR A 413 16.48 -40.86 5.52
C THR A 413 15.93 -39.64 6.23
N ARG A 414 14.73 -39.22 5.85
CA ARG A 414 14.03 -38.17 6.60
C ARG A 414 13.62 -38.76 7.94
N LYS A 415 14.20 -38.24 9.03
CA LYS A 415 13.76 -38.58 10.38
C LYS A 415 12.37 -37.98 10.57
N GLY A 416 11.34 -38.75 10.23
CA GLY A 416 9.96 -38.37 10.48
C GLY A 416 9.61 -38.58 11.94
N ASN A 417 8.73 -37.74 12.48
CA ASN A 417 7.84 -38.16 13.57
C ASN A 417 6.85 -39.20 13.01
N GLN A 418 7.34 -40.39 12.65
CA GLN A 418 6.47 -41.53 12.47
C GLN A 418 6.02 -41.96 13.87
N GLY A 419 4.88 -41.42 14.33
CA GLY A 419 4.25 -41.81 15.58
C GLY A 419 3.65 -40.70 16.44
N SER A 420 3.76 -39.41 16.06
CA SER A 420 3.14 -38.35 16.86
C SER A 420 1.69 -38.11 16.43
N SER A 421 0.75 -38.43 17.31
CA SER A 421 -0.66 -38.04 17.22
C SER A 421 -0.79 -36.57 16.83
N ILE A 422 -1.69 -36.28 15.89
CA ILE A 422 -2.09 -34.92 15.49
C ILE A 422 -2.36 -34.11 16.77
N GLY A 423 -1.49 -33.16 17.10
CA GLY A 423 -1.60 -32.30 18.28
C GLY A 423 -0.42 -32.30 19.26
N GLN A 424 0.53 -33.25 19.22
CA GLN A 424 1.65 -33.28 20.20
C GLN A 424 2.98 -32.67 19.72
N THR A 425 3.19 -32.47 18.41
CA THR A 425 4.46 -31.92 17.87
C THR A 425 4.27 -30.85 16.79
N THR A 426 3.04 -30.39 16.57
CA THR A 426 2.70 -29.35 15.59
C THR A 426 3.31 -28.00 15.99
N GLY A 427 3.94 -27.29 15.04
CA GLY A 427 4.47 -25.93 15.21
C GLY A 427 5.95 -25.75 15.59
N ASN A 428 6.72 -26.82 15.80
CA ASN A 428 8.18 -26.76 15.97
C ASN A 428 8.91 -26.52 14.62
N PHE A 429 9.97 -25.71 14.61
CA PHE A 429 10.91 -25.69 13.46
C PHE A 429 11.65 -27.04 13.39
N ASN A 430 11.31 -27.90 12.44
CA ASN A 430 11.93 -29.22 12.30
C ASN A 430 13.25 -29.17 11.52
N THR A 431 14.21 -28.39 12.02
CA THR A 431 15.52 -28.17 11.39
C THR A 431 16.30 -29.47 11.17
N ASN A 432 16.07 -30.49 12.02
CA ASN A 432 16.69 -31.82 11.92
C ASN A 432 16.19 -32.66 10.72
N SER A 433 15.12 -32.24 10.05
CA SER A 433 14.53 -32.94 8.89
C SER A 433 14.82 -32.28 7.54
N TYR A 434 15.34 -31.05 7.55
CA TYR A 434 15.53 -30.27 6.33
C TYR A 434 16.58 -30.90 5.40
N PHE A 435 16.25 -30.94 4.11
CA PHE A 435 17.09 -31.51 3.06
C PHE A 435 17.45 -32.99 3.26
N THR A 436 16.67 -33.72 4.06
CA THR A 436 16.85 -35.16 4.30
C THR A 436 15.73 -35.98 3.65
N GLY A 437 16.04 -37.22 3.27
CA GLY A 437 15.12 -38.15 2.60
C GLY A 437 15.23 -38.14 1.08
N PRO A 438 14.33 -38.87 0.38
CA PRO A 438 14.25 -38.89 -1.08
C PRO A 438 14.12 -37.48 -1.68
N THR A 439 14.65 -37.28 -2.88
CA THR A 439 14.65 -35.99 -3.59
C THR A 439 13.95 -36.16 -4.93
N SER A 440 13.20 -35.14 -5.37
CA SER A 440 12.59 -35.12 -6.70
C SER A 440 13.06 -33.93 -7.53
N LEU A 441 13.21 -34.14 -8.84
CA LEU A 441 13.20 -33.03 -9.80
C LEU A 441 11.79 -32.50 -9.98
N PHE A 442 11.69 -31.19 -10.09
CA PHE A 442 10.52 -30.48 -10.57
C PHE A 442 10.97 -29.31 -11.47
N GLY A 443 10.06 -28.75 -12.25
CA GLY A 443 10.38 -27.61 -13.09
C GLY A 443 9.35 -27.40 -14.19
N GLY A 444 9.65 -26.54 -15.15
CA GLY A 444 8.74 -26.29 -16.25
C GLY A 444 9.10 -25.07 -17.07
N VAL A 445 8.21 -24.68 -17.96
CA VAL A 445 8.37 -23.54 -18.85
C VAL A 445 7.11 -22.69 -18.85
N GLN A 446 7.30 -21.38 -18.78
CA GLN A 446 6.26 -20.39 -19.01
C GLN A 446 6.48 -19.74 -20.36
N TYR A 447 5.39 -19.48 -21.09
CA TYR A 447 5.40 -18.73 -22.35
C TYR A 447 4.43 -17.56 -22.25
N HIS A 448 4.96 -16.35 -22.39
CA HIS A 448 4.19 -15.11 -22.41
C HIS A 448 3.69 -14.87 -23.83
N THR A 449 2.38 -14.80 -24.00
CA THR A 449 1.84 -14.69 -25.35
C THR A 449 2.06 -13.28 -25.93
N PRO A 450 2.21 -13.16 -27.27
CA PRO A 450 2.28 -11.88 -27.95
C PRO A 450 0.97 -11.06 -27.85
N TRP A 451 -0.16 -11.70 -27.56
CA TRP A 451 -1.43 -11.00 -27.32
C TRP A 451 -1.41 -10.36 -25.94
N ASN A 452 -1.33 -9.01 -25.89
CA ASN A 452 -1.50 -8.10 -24.75
C ASN A 452 -0.82 -8.43 -23.40
N GLN A 453 0.07 -9.43 -23.32
CA GLN A 453 0.70 -9.98 -22.09
C GLN A 453 -0.24 -10.47 -21.00
N ALA A 454 -1.54 -10.35 -21.19
CA ALA A 454 -2.49 -10.81 -20.20
C ALA A 454 -2.38 -12.33 -20.06
N LEU A 455 -2.17 -13.06 -21.16
CA LEU A 455 -2.14 -14.51 -21.16
C LEU A 455 -0.72 -15.09 -21.09
N THR A 456 -0.46 -15.90 -20.06
CA THR A 456 0.74 -16.72 -19.88
C THR A 456 0.37 -18.19 -19.89
N LEU A 457 1.01 -19.00 -20.72
CA LEU A 457 0.85 -20.45 -20.75
C LEU A 457 1.93 -21.11 -19.89
N LYS A 458 1.57 -22.16 -19.17
CA LYS A 458 2.46 -22.87 -18.23
C LYS A 458 2.43 -24.37 -18.50
N LEU A 459 3.61 -24.97 -18.62
CA LEU A 459 3.80 -26.42 -18.60
C LEU A 459 4.75 -26.76 -17.44
N GLU A 460 4.33 -27.69 -16.59
CA GLU A 460 5.02 -28.02 -15.35
C GLU A 460 5.22 -29.53 -15.20
N LEU A 461 6.41 -29.93 -14.75
CA LEU A 461 6.73 -31.25 -14.21
C LEU A 461 6.67 -31.17 -12.68
N ASP A 462 5.65 -31.80 -12.08
CA ASP A 462 5.44 -31.83 -10.64
C ASP A 462 6.37 -32.87 -9.99
N GLY A 463 6.96 -32.58 -8.84
CA GLY A 463 7.81 -33.51 -8.07
C GLY A 463 7.01 -34.47 -7.16
N ASN A 464 5.71 -34.21 -6.95
CA ASN A 464 4.80 -35.00 -6.13
C ASN A 464 4.07 -36.07 -7.00
N ASP A 465 3.90 -37.29 -6.48
CA ASP A 465 3.15 -38.36 -7.12
C ASP A 465 1.74 -38.60 -6.52
N TYR A 466 1.41 -37.89 -5.45
CA TYR A 466 0.13 -37.89 -4.74
C TYR A 466 -0.31 -39.27 -4.22
N LYS A 467 0.64 -40.18 -3.99
CA LYS A 467 0.38 -41.50 -3.38
C LYS A 467 0.40 -41.46 -1.85
N HIS A 468 1.00 -40.44 -1.27
CA HIS A 468 1.18 -40.28 0.17
C HIS A 468 0.60 -38.94 0.65
N GLU A 469 -0.69 -38.70 0.41
CA GLU A 469 -1.32 -37.47 0.91
C GLU A 469 -1.65 -37.56 2.41
N PRO A 470 -1.76 -36.41 3.10
CA PRO A 470 -2.26 -36.33 4.45
C PRO A 470 -3.56 -37.14 4.67
N PHE A 471 -3.71 -37.71 5.87
CA PHE A 471 -4.89 -38.47 6.28
C PHE A 471 -5.17 -39.75 5.45
N GLY A 472 -4.16 -40.30 4.78
CA GLY A 472 -4.28 -41.57 4.06
C GLY A 472 -5.07 -41.48 2.75
N TYR A 473 -5.34 -40.26 2.27
CA TYR A 473 -5.85 -40.05 0.91
C TYR A 473 -4.74 -40.38 -0.09
N ALA A 474 -5.04 -41.17 -1.13
CA ALA A 474 -4.00 -41.61 -2.08
C ALA A 474 -4.58 -41.74 -3.50
N PRO A 475 -5.04 -40.65 -4.12
CA PRO A 475 -5.62 -40.72 -5.46
C PRO A 475 -4.57 -41.07 -6.53
N GLY A 476 -3.28 -40.81 -6.25
CA GLY A 476 -2.20 -40.84 -7.23
C GLY A 476 -2.37 -39.79 -8.34
N ALA A 477 -1.28 -39.48 -9.04
CA ALA A 477 -1.32 -38.72 -10.28
C ALA A 477 -1.32 -39.64 -11.51
N LYS A 478 -2.18 -39.35 -12.50
CA LYS A 478 -2.18 -40.04 -13.81
C LYS A 478 -1.06 -39.55 -14.72
N SER A 479 -0.64 -38.31 -14.53
CA SER A 479 0.45 -37.65 -15.24
C SER A 479 1.28 -36.85 -14.26
N SER A 480 2.60 -36.85 -14.48
CA SER A 480 3.54 -35.97 -13.79
C SER A 480 3.58 -34.56 -14.36
N PHE A 481 2.95 -34.36 -15.51
CA PHE A 481 2.86 -33.06 -16.18
C PHE A 481 1.53 -32.37 -15.87
N ASN A 482 1.62 -31.10 -15.50
CA ASN A 482 0.51 -30.18 -15.33
C ASN A 482 0.58 -29.11 -16.44
N ALA A 483 -0.58 -28.72 -16.96
CA ALA A 483 -0.67 -27.67 -17.99
C ALA A 483 -1.73 -26.66 -17.58
N GLY A 484 -1.44 -25.37 -17.75
CA GLY A 484 -2.37 -24.32 -17.34
C GLY A 484 -2.08 -22.98 -17.98
N LEU A 485 -2.91 -22.01 -17.63
CA LEU A 485 -2.81 -20.64 -18.08
C LEU A 485 -3.07 -19.67 -16.93
N ASN A 486 -2.46 -18.50 -17.03
CA ASN A 486 -2.72 -17.35 -16.19
C ASN A 486 -3.13 -16.18 -17.07
N TYR A 487 -4.26 -15.55 -16.76
CA TYR A 487 -4.79 -14.39 -17.46
C TYR A 487 -4.82 -13.18 -16.51
N ARG A 488 -3.98 -12.19 -16.77
CA ARG A 488 -3.97 -10.90 -16.06
C ARG A 488 -5.11 -10.03 -16.56
N LEU A 489 -6.17 -9.96 -15.77
CA LEU A 489 -7.35 -9.15 -16.07
C LEU A 489 -7.06 -7.66 -15.91
N SER A 490 -6.25 -7.29 -14.92
CA SER A 490 -5.76 -5.93 -14.67
C SER A 490 -4.40 -5.97 -13.97
N ASP A 491 -3.76 -4.82 -13.79
CA ASP A 491 -2.50 -4.70 -13.01
C ASP A 491 -2.62 -5.13 -11.55
N SER A 492 -3.81 -5.51 -11.07
CA SER A 492 -4.04 -6.00 -9.70
C SER A 492 -4.75 -7.34 -9.64
N VAL A 493 -5.17 -7.94 -10.76
CA VAL A 493 -6.00 -9.16 -10.78
C VAL A 493 -5.51 -10.16 -11.82
N ASP A 494 -5.15 -11.36 -11.34
CA ASP A 494 -4.79 -12.50 -12.16
C ASP A 494 -5.81 -13.64 -11.97
N LEU A 495 -6.21 -14.29 -13.07
CA LEU A 495 -7.07 -15.47 -13.10
C LEU A 495 -6.28 -16.68 -13.59
N SER A 496 -6.35 -17.81 -12.89
CA SER A 496 -5.61 -19.03 -13.24
C SER A 496 -6.53 -20.21 -13.48
N ALA A 497 -6.21 -21.01 -14.49
CA ALA A 497 -6.88 -22.28 -14.77
C ALA A 497 -5.86 -23.34 -15.19
N ALA A 498 -5.98 -24.57 -14.69
CA ALA A 498 -5.06 -25.65 -15.05
C ALA A 498 -5.70 -27.05 -15.03
N LEU A 499 -5.09 -27.96 -15.78
CA LEU A 499 -5.27 -29.40 -15.66
C LEU A 499 -4.04 -29.98 -14.97
N GLU A 500 -4.24 -30.45 -13.75
CA GLU A 500 -3.20 -31.00 -12.88
C GLU A 500 -3.37 -32.50 -12.67
N ARG A 501 -2.28 -33.19 -12.35
CA ARG A 501 -2.24 -34.63 -12.02
C ARG A 501 -2.82 -35.52 -13.13
N GLY A 502 -2.96 -34.98 -14.34
CA GLY A 502 -3.60 -35.59 -15.51
C GLY A 502 -5.12 -35.66 -15.48
N ASN A 503 -5.82 -35.23 -14.42
CA ASN A 503 -7.29 -35.34 -14.33
C ASN A 503 -7.98 -34.40 -13.34
N ARG A 504 -7.27 -33.44 -12.73
CA ARG A 504 -7.83 -32.48 -11.78
C ARG A 504 -7.86 -31.10 -12.40
N LEU A 505 -9.01 -30.45 -12.35
CA LEU A 505 -9.13 -29.04 -12.73
C LEU A 505 -8.75 -28.17 -11.54
N MET A 506 -7.95 -27.15 -11.80
CA MET A 506 -7.60 -26.10 -10.87
C MET A 506 -8.17 -24.78 -11.38
N PHE A 507 -8.78 -24.02 -10.48
CA PHE A 507 -9.15 -22.63 -10.71
C PHE A 507 -8.61 -21.77 -9.58
N GLY A 508 -8.12 -20.57 -9.91
CA GLY A 508 -7.65 -19.62 -8.93
C GLY A 508 -7.79 -18.19 -9.38
N PHE A 509 -7.70 -17.30 -8.40
CA PHE A 509 -7.60 -15.86 -8.62
C PHE A 509 -6.61 -15.28 -7.62
N THR A 510 -5.82 -14.31 -8.07
CA THR A 510 -4.83 -13.62 -7.25
C THR A 510 -5.03 -12.13 -7.38
N PHE A 511 -5.22 -11.46 -6.25
CA PHE A 511 -5.14 -10.01 -6.14
C PHE A 511 -3.72 -9.63 -5.75
N HIS A 512 -3.12 -8.68 -6.45
CA HIS A 512 -1.78 -8.16 -6.15
C HIS A 512 -1.78 -6.64 -6.10
N GLY A 513 -0.95 -6.07 -5.21
CA GLY A 513 -0.83 -4.64 -5.02
C GLY A 513 0.48 -4.27 -4.33
N GLY A 514 1.02 -3.10 -4.63
CA GLY A 514 2.26 -2.61 -4.02
C GLY A 514 1.98 -1.83 -2.74
N LEU A 515 2.36 -2.38 -1.58
CA LEU A 515 2.28 -1.70 -0.27
C LEU A 515 3.03 -0.38 -0.25
N ASP A 516 4.14 -0.31 -0.99
CA ASP A 516 4.98 0.87 -1.17
C ASP A 516 4.38 1.92 -2.11
N LYS A 517 3.37 1.53 -2.89
CA LYS A 517 2.69 2.37 -3.89
C LYS A 517 1.29 2.80 -3.50
N ILE A 518 0.83 2.42 -2.31
CA ILE A 518 -0.48 2.83 -1.80
C ILE A 518 -0.46 4.35 -1.62
N THR A 519 -1.31 5.03 -2.39
CA THR A 519 -1.61 6.46 -2.28
C THR A 519 -3.01 6.74 -2.79
N VAL A 520 -3.62 7.80 -2.25
CA VAL A 520 -4.92 8.31 -2.66
C VAL A 520 -4.82 9.83 -2.68
N PRO A 521 -5.19 10.50 -3.80
CA PRO A 521 -5.19 11.96 -3.87
C PRO A 521 -6.05 12.59 -2.76
N LYS A 522 -5.54 13.66 -2.14
CA LYS A 522 -6.16 14.34 -1.00
C LYS A 522 -7.22 15.36 -1.39
N LEU A 523 -8.20 14.91 -2.17
CA LEU A 523 -9.24 15.76 -2.75
C LEU A 523 -10.15 16.45 -1.73
N LEU A 524 -10.22 15.92 -0.50
CA LEU A 524 -11.04 16.47 0.58
C LEU A 524 -10.26 17.34 1.59
N ASP A 525 -8.96 17.54 1.35
CA ASP A 525 -8.16 18.45 2.16
C ASP A 525 -8.31 19.90 1.66
N PRO A 526 -8.17 20.90 2.54
CA PRO A 526 -8.13 22.29 2.11
C PRO A 526 -7.05 22.51 1.05
N PRO A 527 -7.34 23.25 -0.04
CA PRO A 527 -6.35 23.53 -1.08
C PRO A 527 -5.18 24.32 -0.48
N PRO A 528 -3.93 24.07 -0.92
CA PRO A 528 -2.77 24.74 -0.36
C PRO A 528 -2.84 26.25 -0.57
N VAL A 529 -2.41 27.02 0.44
CA VAL A 529 -2.37 28.49 0.34
C VAL A 529 -1.35 28.92 -0.73
N PRO A 530 -1.72 29.78 -1.69
CA PRO A 530 -0.78 30.25 -2.71
C PRO A 530 0.38 31.05 -2.13
N VAL A 531 1.59 30.79 -2.62
CA VAL A 531 2.80 31.50 -2.19
C VAL A 531 2.89 32.88 -2.86
N ARG A 532 3.07 33.94 -2.07
CA ARG A 532 3.22 35.32 -2.56
C ARG A 532 4.61 35.84 -2.22
N GLN A 533 5.22 36.64 -3.10
CA GLN A 533 6.54 37.24 -2.83
C GLN A 533 6.50 38.34 -1.75
N GLN A 534 5.35 39.00 -1.57
CA GLN A 534 5.22 40.10 -0.63
C GLN A 534 5.05 39.58 0.79
N MET A 535 5.95 39.99 1.69
CA MET A 535 5.85 39.68 3.12
C MET A 535 5.01 40.74 3.85
N PRO A 536 4.11 40.33 4.77
CA PRO A 536 3.35 41.26 5.61
C PRO A 536 4.26 42.13 6.49
N VAL A 537 3.86 43.37 6.75
CA VAL A 537 4.59 44.26 7.68
C VAL A 537 3.99 44.23 9.08
N LYS A 538 2.69 44.00 9.21
CA LYS A 538 1.96 43.97 10.49
C LYS A 538 1.80 42.54 10.99
N ALA A 539 1.73 42.39 12.31
CA ALA A 539 1.36 41.13 12.94
C ALA A 539 -0.08 40.73 12.56
N PRO A 540 -0.34 39.43 12.34
CA PRO A 540 -1.66 38.92 12.01
C PRO A 540 -2.54 38.80 13.26
N ASP A 541 -3.79 38.43 13.05
CA ASP A 541 -4.61 37.83 14.09
C ASP A 541 -4.17 36.36 14.27
N TRP A 542 -3.33 36.12 15.27
CA TRP A 542 -2.75 34.80 15.52
C TRP A 542 -3.80 33.72 15.74
N SER A 543 -5.00 34.05 16.25
CA SER A 543 -6.07 33.07 16.43
C SER A 543 -6.59 32.54 15.09
N LYS A 544 -6.67 33.39 14.07
CA LYS A 544 -7.04 32.96 12.70
C LYS A 544 -5.92 32.17 12.04
N THR A 545 -4.68 32.63 12.20
CA THR A 545 -3.50 31.91 11.70
C THR A 545 -3.42 30.50 12.28
N VAL A 546 -3.66 30.35 13.58
CA VAL A 546 -3.72 29.03 14.22
C VAL A 546 -4.85 28.20 13.65
N ALA A 547 -6.08 28.71 13.57
CA ALA A 547 -7.21 27.97 13.02
C ALA A 547 -6.95 27.45 11.60
N ASP A 548 -6.34 28.27 10.73
CA ASP A 548 -5.93 27.86 9.39
C ASP A 548 -4.84 26.76 9.44
N ILE A 549 -3.85 26.89 10.33
CA ILE A 549 -2.81 25.87 10.49
C ILE A 549 -3.43 24.55 10.95
N GLU A 550 -4.30 24.57 11.96
CA GLU A 550 -4.91 23.34 12.48
C GLU A 550 -5.81 22.65 11.44
N ASP A 551 -6.57 23.41 10.63
CA ASP A 551 -7.41 22.87 9.56
C ASP A 551 -6.58 22.25 8.42
N HIS A 552 -5.47 22.89 8.04
CA HIS A 552 -4.61 22.41 6.96
C HIS A 552 -3.62 21.31 7.37
N THR A 553 -3.27 21.18 8.65
CA THR A 553 -2.21 20.26 9.12
C THR A 553 -2.71 19.16 10.05
N LEU A 554 -3.90 19.31 10.63
CA LEU A 554 -4.45 18.46 11.68
C LEU A 554 -3.57 18.41 12.94
N TRP A 555 -2.70 19.41 13.12
CA TRP A 555 -1.86 19.57 14.31
C TRP A 555 -2.49 20.58 15.23
N THR A 556 -2.39 20.34 16.53
CA THR A 556 -2.89 21.28 17.55
C THR A 556 -1.77 22.19 18.00
N ILE A 557 -2.00 23.50 17.97
CA ILE A 557 -1.02 24.51 18.40
C ILE A 557 -1.28 24.86 19.86
N GLY A 558 -0.27 24.69 20.71
CA GLY A 558 -0.33 25.07 22.13
C GLY A 558 -0.04 26.55 22.35
N ASP A 559 1.03 27.06 21.74
CA ASP A 559 1.41 28.47 21.81
C ASP A 559 2.24 28.91 20.60
N ILE A 560 2.28 30.23 20.41
CA ILE A 560 3.18 30.90 19.48
C ILE A 560 4.03 31.87 20.30
N SER A 561 5.34 31.79 20.14
CA SER A 561 6.33 32.66 20.79
C SER A 561 7.26 33.30 19.74
N LEU A 562 7.81 34.47 20.05
CA LEU A 562 8.63 35.25 19.13
C LEU A 562 10.00 35.51 19.75
N HIS A 563 11.05 34.93 19.18
CA HIS A 563 12.42 35.03 19.64
C HIS A 563 13.26 35.83 18.64
N GLY A 564 13.25 37.16 18.78
CA GLY A 564 13.96 38.06 17.86
C GLY A 564 13.44 37.96 16.42
N ARG A 565 14.14 37.17 15.58
CA ARG A 565 13.78 36.90 14.17
C ARG A 565 13.24 35.50 13.92
N GLU A 566 13.00 34.73 14.98
CA GLU A 566 12.43 33.38 14.93
C GLU A 566 11.00 33.41 15.47
N LEU A 567 10.06 32.81 14.75
CA LEU A 567 8.70 32.56 15.22
C LEU A 567 8.59 31.07 15.57
N CYS A 568 8.37 30.78 16.84
CA CYS A 568 8.30 29.43 17.38
C CYS A 568 6.86 29.02 17.60
N LEU A 569 6.46 27.91 16.98
CA LEU A 569 5.16 27.28 17.16
C LEU A 569 5.35 26.02 18.01
N THR A 570 4.73 26.00 19.19
CA THR A 570 4.69 24.80 20.03
C THR A 570 3.50 23.94 19.61
N ILE A 571 3.78 22.78 19.02
CA ILE A 571 2.78 21.81 18.58
C ILE A 571 2.56 20.82 19.72
N SER A 572 1.34 20.81 20.29
CA SER A 572 0.97 19.96 21.42
C SER A 572 0.44 18.58 20.98
N LYS A 573 0.01 18.46 19.72
CA LYS A 573 -0.45 17.20 19.12
C LYS A 573 -0.03 17.13 17.66
N SER A 574 0.93 16.25 17.37
CA SER A 574 1.44 16.02 16.01
C SER A 574 0.83 14.73 15.46
N SER A 575 -0.19 14.86 14.62
CA SER A 575 -0.85 13.70 13.99
C SER A 575 -0.17 13.31 12.67
N GLY A 576 -0.35 12.06 12.22
CA GLY A 576 0.08 11.55 10.91
C GLY A 576 1.59 11.37 10.68
N VAL A 577 1.92 10.78 9.52
CA VAL A 577 3.30 10.40 9.16
C VAL A 577 3.98 11.39 8.20
N TYR A 578 3.23 12.11 7.37
CA TYR A 578 3.77 13.03 6.37
C TYR A 578 4.08 14.42 6.95
N TRP A 579 5.06 14.50 7.85
CA TRP A 579 5.39 15.78 8.51
C TRP A 579 5.92 16.82 7.52
N ALA A 580 6.66 16.43 6.48
CA ALA A 580 7.16 17.37 5.48
C ALA A 580 6.04 18.15 4.76
N ASP A 581 4.98 17.46 4.32
CA ASP A 581 3.80 18.10 3.69
C ASP A 581 3.05 19.02 4.66
N ARG A 582 2.89 18.59 5.92
CA ARG A 582 2.20 19.39 6.93
C ARG A 582 2.98 20.64 7.32
N ILE A 583 4.31 20.54 7.41
CA ILE A 583 5.19 21.70 7.59
C ILE A 583 5.07 22.62 6.38
N GLU A 584 5.09 22.09 5.16
CA GLU A 584 4.94 22.87 3.93
C GLU A 584 3.64 23.68 3.95
N ARG A 585 2.50 23.05 4.28
CA ARG A 585 1.21 23.72 4.45
C ARG A 585 1.23 24.79 5.56
N ALA A 586 1.82 24.48 6.72
CA ALA A 586 1.95 25.44 7.81
C ALA A 586 2.83 26.64 7.42
N VAL A 587 3.94 26.41 6.72
CA VAL A 587 4.86 27.46 6.26
C VAL A 587 4.17 28.36 5.26
N ARG A 588 3.31 27.86 4.37
CA ARG A 588 2.52 28.70 3.45
C ARG A 588 1.62 29.68 4.20
N ILE A 589 0.95 29.22 5.26
CA ILE A 589 0.10 30.05 6.12
C ILE A 589 0.94 31.06 6.91
N LEU A 590 2.02 30.59 7.56
CA LEU A 590 2.93 31.46 8.29
C LEU A 590 3.60 32.49 7.37
N HIS A 591 3.91 32.14 6.12
CA HIS A 591 4.47 33.07 5.16
C HIS A 591 3.47 34.17 4.78
N ARG A 592 2.19 33.80 4.59
CA ARG A 592 1.07 34.72 4.31
C ARG A 592 0.84 35.71 5.46
N ASP A 593 1.07 35.28 6.71
CA ASP A 593 0.61 36.00 7.90
C ASP A 593 1.73 36.65 8.72
N ALA A 594 2.90 36.03 8.83
CA ALA A 594 3.97 36.48 9.73
C ALA A 594 4.67 37.76 9.22
N PRO A 595 5.05 38.70 10.12
CA PRO A 595 5.75 39.92 9.75
C PRO A 595 7.09 39.70 9.04
N ALA A 596 7.51 40.66 8.22
CA ALA A 596 8.71 40.57 7.37
C ALA A 596 10.04 40.48 8.14
N ASN A 597 10.08 40.87 9.43
CA ASN A 597 11.28 40.73 10.25
C ASN A 597 11.57 39.27 10.66
N ILE A 598 10.60 38.36 10.52
CA ILE A 598 10.76 36.94 10.83
C ILE A 598 11.49 36.23 9.69
N GLU A 599 12.67 35.69 10.02
CA GLU A 599 13.55 34.96 9.10
C GLU A 599 13.38 33.44 9.21
N ARG A 600 12.96 32.93 10.36
CA ARG A 600 12.86 31.49 10.62
C ARG A 600 11.53 31.12 11.27
N PHE A 601 10.99 29.99 10.83
CA PHE A 601 9.88 29.31 11.51
C PHE A 601 10.42 28.09 12.24
N VAL A 602 10.10 27.98 13.53
CA VAL A 602 10.53 26.87 14.38
C VAL A 602 9.29 26.10 14.82
N PHE A 603 9.18 24.85 14.41
CA PHE A 603 8.12 23.93 14.82
C PHE A 603 8.66 23.07 15.96
N ARG A 604 8.22 23.34 17.19
CA ARG A 604 8.59 22.59 18.38
C ARG A 604 7.52 21.56 18.68
N HIS A 605 7.85 20.28 18.49
CA HIS A 605 6.94 19.19 18.80
C HIS A 605 7.06 18.80 20.27
N VAL A 606 5.95 18.92 20.99
CA VAL A 606 5.85 18.57 22.41
C VAL A 606 4.85 17.45 22.56
N GLU A 607 5.24 16.41 23.29
CA GLU A 607 4.39 15.27 23.60
C GLU A 607 4.30 15.16 25.13
N ARG A 608 3.09 15.34 25.70
CA ARG A 608 2.83 15.24 27.15
C ARG A 608 3.79 16.06 28.02
N GLY A 609 4.05 17.31 27.61
CA GLY A 609 4.94 18.24 28.30
C GLY A 609 6.45 18.05 28.04
N ALA A 610 6.85 17.02 27.27
CA ALA A 610 8.24 16.79 26.90
C ALA A 610 8.52 17.30 25.48
N SER A 611 9.56 18.14 25.30
CA SER A 611 10.01 18.54 23.97
C SER A 611 10.73 17.38 23.28
N ILE A 612 10.20 16.96 22.13
CA ILE A 612 10.64 15.77 21.41
C ILE A 612 11.65 16.13 20.34
N THR A 613 11.32 17.08 19.48
CA THR A 613 12.16 17.54 18.37
C THR A 613 11.76 18.96 17.94
N GLU A 614 12.71 19.69 17.37
CA GLU A 614 12.46 20.99 16.74
C GLU A 614 12.77 20.91 15.25
N GLN A 615 11.96 21.57 14.43
CA GLN A 615 12.18 21.68 12.99
C GLN A 615 12.26 23.13 12.59
N VAL A 616 13.31 23.50 11.87
CA VAL A 616 13.59 24.87 11.49
C VAL A 616 13.49 25.03 10.00
N VAL A 617 12.68 25.99 9.58
CA VAL A 617 12.50 26.41 8.19
C VAL A 617 13.06 27.81 8.01
N LEU A 618 13.96 27.95 7.04
CA LEU A 618 14.51 29.25 6.64
C LEU A 618 13.55 29.90 5.65
N ARG A 619 12.82 30.93 6.09
CA ARG A 619 11.69 31.52 5.34
C ARG A 619 12.09 32.04 3.97
N GLU A 620 13.23 32.72 3.88
CA GLU A 620 13.72 33.29 2.62
C GLU A 620 14.13 32.20 1.63
N GLN A 621 14.87 31.18 2.09
CA GLN A 621 15.24 30.06 1.24
C GLN A 621 14.00 29.32 0.74
N TRP A 622 13.05 29.03 1.63
CA TRP A 622 11.76 28.43 1.29
C TRP A 622 11.01 29.26 0.24
N LEU A 623 10.92 30.58 0.41
CA LEU A 623 10.23 31.46 -0.54
C LEU A 623 10.89 31.43 -1.92
N VAL A 624 12.22 31.48 -1.97
CA VAL A 624 12.95 31.44 -3.24
C VAL A 624 12.71 30.12 -3.96
N GLN A 625 12.70 28.97 -3.27
CA GLN A 625 12.46 27.67 -3.92
C GLN A 625 11.04 27.55 -4.50
N HIS A 626 10.05 28.26 -3.93
CA HIS A 626 8.64 28.19 -4.33
C HIS A 626 8.18 29.30 -5.29
N THR A 627 8.96 30.36 -5.48
CA THR A 627 8.59 31.48 -6.35
C THR A 627 9.50 31.65 -7.55
N ARG A 628 10.62 30.92 -7.58
CA ARG A 628 11.64 30.99 -8.63
C ARG A 628 12.18 29.61 -8.90
N PHE A 629 12.46 29.34 -10.17
CA PHE A 629 13.26 28.18 -10.54
C PHE A 629 14.64 28.31 -9.89
N LEU A 630 15.00 27.34 -9.05
CA LEU A 630 16.36 27.18 -8.55
C LEU A 630 17.12 26.15 -9.34
N LEU A 631 18.35 26.49 -9.71
CA LEU A 631 19.28 25.54 -10.32
C LEU A 631 19.51 24.37 -9.35
N PRO A 632 19.70 23.13 -9.85
CA PRO A 632 19.96 21.99 -8.97
C PRO A 632 21.13 22.21 -7.99
N SER A 633 22.13 23.01 -8.36
CA SER A 633 23.27 23.38 -7.50
C SER A 633 22.94 24.38 -6.38
N GLU A 634 21.81 25.08 -6.48
CA GLU A 634 21.37 26.12 -5.53
C GLU A 634 20.31 25.60 -4.55
N ARG A 635 19.75 24.41 -4.80
CA ARG A 635 18.75 23.79 -3.93
C ARG A 635 19.40 23.35 -2.62
N THR A 636 18.81 23.77 -1.51
CA THR A 636 19.19 23.37 -0.14
C THR A 636 18.02 22.68 0.55
N ASP A 637 18.31 21.88 1.58
CA ASP A 637 17.27 21.32 2.44
C ASP A 637 16.54 22.46 3.17
N ILE A 638 15.25 22.63 2.87
CA ILE A 638 14.45 23.76 3.39
C ILE A 638 14.12 23.57 4.88
N VAL A 639 14.00 22.32 5.32
CA VAL A 639 13.62 21.94 6.68
C VAL A 639 14.79 21.20 7.34
N THR A 640 15.26 21.71 8.48
CA THR A 640 16.34 21.07 9.25
C THR A 640 15.85 20.68 10.64
N ALA A 641 16.12 19.44 11.05
CA ALA A 641 15.83 18.98 12.41
C ALA A 641 16.92 19.45 13.38
N ARG A 642 16.51 20.04 14.51
CA ARG A 642 17.36 20.46 15.62
C ARG A 642 17.05 19.66 16.88
N ARG A 643 18.07 19.50 17.73
CA ARG A 643 17.91 18.95 19.07
C ARG A 643 17.01 19.90 19.88
N PRO A 644 16.01 19.39 20.61
CA PRO A 644 15.10 20.23 21.38
C PRO A 644 15.87 21.05 22.43
N ASN A 645 15.60 22.36 22.48
CA ASN A 645 16.22 23.23 23.47
C ASN A 645 15.47 23.11 24.81
N THR A 646 16.13 22.56 25.83
CA THR A 646 15.57 22.38 27.18
C THR A 646 15.78 23.59 28.10
N SER A 647 16.39 24.67 27.60
CA SER A 647 16.66 25.88 28.39
C SER A 647 15.36 26.65 28.64
N LEU A 648 14.89 26.61 29.89
CA LEU A 648 13.64 27.15 30.43
C LEU A 648 13.56 28.70 30.46
N VAL A 649 13.77 29.38 29.33
CA VAL A 649 13.26 30.76 29.23
C VAL A 649 11.82 30.65 28.74
N ARG A 650 10.87 30.57 29.68
CA ARG A 650 9.44 30.76 29.39
C ARG A 650 9.23 32.23 29.04
N GLU A 651 9.38 32.57 27.78
CA GLU A 651 9.01 33.89 27.27
C GLU A 651 7.48 34.01 27.15
N THR A 652 6.98 35.25 27.17
CA THR A 652 5.54 35.52 27.09
C THR A 652 5.07 35.21 25.66
N PRO A 653 4.16 34.25 25.47
CA PRO A 653 3.70 33.88 24.13
C PRO A 653 2.87 35.03 23.53
N VAL A 654 3.00 35.23 22.21
CA VAL A 654 2.18 36.18 21.45
C VAL A 654 0.76 35.66 21.23
N TRP A 655 0.59 34.34 21.34
CA TRP A 655 -0.69 33.65 21.35
C TRP A 655 -0.59 32.36 22.16
N HIS A 656 -1.64 32.05 22.92
CA HIS A 656 -1.74 30.82 23.69
C HIS A 656 -3.12 30.21 23.46
N GLY A 657 -3.16 28.90 23.20
CA GLY A 657 -4.39 28.16 23.02
C GLY A 657 -5.15 27.98 24.33
N GLU A 658 -6.45 27.72 24.23
CA GLU A 658 -7.22 27.31 25.40
C GLU A 658 -6.76 25.93 25.87
N PRO A 659 -6.54 25.71 27.18
CA PRO A 659 -6.19 24.40 27.70
C PRO A 659 -7.31 23.38 27.42
N ASP A 660 -7.01 22.39 26.60
CA ASP A 660 -7.91 21.26 26.37
C ASP A 660 -7.82 20.27 27.53
N TRP A 661 -8.59 20.53 28.59
CA TRP A 661 -8.64 19.71 29.80
C TRP A 661 -9.47 18.43 29.63
N PHE A 662 -10.34 18.36 28.61
CA PHE A 662 -11.20 17.20 28.37
C PHE A 662 -11.49 16.98 26.89
N ASP A 663 -11.06 15.83 26.37
CA ASP A 663 -11.29 15.37 25.00
C ASP A 663 -12.25 14.17 25.00
N ILE A 664 -13.24 14.17 24.12
CA ILE A 664 -14.14 13.02 23.90
C ILE A 664 -14.37 12.81 22.41
N GLY A 665 -14.16 11.57 21.95
CA GLY A 665 -14.27 11.20 20.54
C GLY A 665 -15.08 9.93 20.34
N LEU A 666 -15.94 9.94 19.31
CA LEU A 666 -16.62 8.74 18.82
C LEU A 666 -15.85 8.15 17.63
N THR A 667 -15.59 6.85 17.67
CA THR A 667 -14.78 6.15 16.66
C THR A 667 -15.45 4.83 16.28
N PRO A 668 -15.52 4.45 14.99
CA PRO A 668 -15.98 3.13 14.62
C PRO A 668 -14.98 2.07 15.13
N THR A 669 -15.49 0.95 15.63
CA THR A 669 -14.65 -0.18 16.07
C THR A 669 -14.87 -1.36 15.14
N PHE A 670 -13.78 -2.05 14.80
CA PHE A 670 -13.80 -3.27 14.01
C PHE A 670 -12.82 -4.28 14.58
N SER A 671 -13.22 -5.53 14.67
CA SER A 671 -12.36 -6.62 15.14
C SER A 671 -12.73 -7.90 14.42
N GLN A 672 -11.72 -8.71 14.12
CA GLN A 672 -11.86 -9.94 13.36
C GLN A 672 -11.06 -11.09 13.98
N THR A 673 -11.53 -12.31 13.77
CA THR A 673 -10.83 -13.55 14.09
C THR A 673 -10.95 -14.50 12.92
N ILE A 674 -9.81 -14.98 12.41
CA ILE A 674 -9.74 -15.83 11.22
C ILE A 674 -9.21 -17.22 11.61
N GLY A 675 -9.83 -18.27 11.08
CA GLY A 675 -9.35 -19.65 11.20
C GLY A 675 -9.73 -20.35 12.51
N GLY A 676 -10.87 -20.01 13.11
CA GLY A 676 -11.42 -20.67 14.28
C GLY A 676 -12.16 -21.99 13.96
N PRO A 677 -12.28 -22.92 14.94
CA PRO A 677 -13.00 -24.19 14.77
C PRO A 677 -14.51 -24.01 14.63
N ASP A 678 -15.09 -22.99 15.27
CA ASP A 678 -16.53 -22.74 15.26
C ASP A 678 -16.99 -21.80 14.12
N GLY A 679 -16.03 -21.29 13.35
CA GLY A 679 -16.27 -20.41 12.22
C GLY A 679 -14.96 -19.88 11.64
N PHE A 680 -14.80 -19.94 10.32
CA PHE A 680 -13.57 -19.51 9.65
C PHE A 680 -13.35 -17.99 9.70
N PHE A 681 -14.42 -17.19 9.69
CA PHE A 681 -14.34 -15.73 9.71
C PHE A 681 -15.36 -15.16 10.70
N LEU A 682 -14.86 -14.72 11.85
CA LEU A 682 -15.64 -14.03 12.87
C LEU A 682 -15.31 -12.55 12.84
N VAL A 683 -16.33 -11.70 12.88
CA VAL A 683 -16.20 -10.25 12.82
C VAL A 683 -17.18 -9.59 13.78
N GLN A 684 -16.75 -8.43 14.30
CA GLN A 684 -17.60 -7.51 15.02
C GLN A 684 -17.30 -6.09 14.56
N ALA A 685 -18.36 -5.29 14.48
CA ALA A 685 -18.31 -3.87 14.23
C ALA A 685 -19.14 -3.13 15.29
N GLY A 686 -18.67 -1.96 15.71
CA GLY A 686 -19.28 -1.20 16.79
C GLY A 686 -18.92 0.27 16.76
N LEU A 687 -19.26 0.94 17.86
CA LEU A 687 -18.95 2.33 18.13
C LEU A 687 -18.20 2.42 19.46
N GLY A 688 -17.01 3.00 19.44
CA GLY A 688 -16.20 3.31 20.60
C GLY A 688 -16.31 4.79 20.96
N ALA A 689 -16.44 5.08 22.25
CA ALA A 689 -16.29 6.41 22.83
C ALA A 689 -14.96 6.46 23.60
N ARG A 690 -14.00 7.23 23.09
CA ARG A 690 -12.74 7.55 23.76
C ARG A 690 -12.94 8.81 24.58
N SER A 691 -12.43 8.82 25.80
CA SER A 691 -12.35 10.03 26.62
C SER A 691 -10.94 10.22 27.19
N GLU A 692 -10.55 11.47 27.34
CA GLU A 692 -9.31 11.86 27.97
C GLU A 692 -9.56 13.07 28.89
N LEU A 693 -9.10 13.00 30.14
CA LEU A 693 -9.18 14.09 31.10
C LEU A 693 -7.77 14.45 31.55
N LYS A 694 -7.29 15.65 31.21
CA LYS A 694 -5.94 16.10 31.53
C LYS A 694 -5.96 16.88 32.85
N PHE A 695 -5.15 16.47 33.82
CA PHE A 695 -4.94 17.23 35.06
C PHE A 695 -3.84 18.29 34.89
N ASN A 696 -2.82 17.94 34.11
CA ASN A 696 -1.77 18.82 33.61
C ASN A 696 -1.17 18.18 32.33
N GLU A 697 -0.19 18.84 31.70
CA GLU A 697 0.46 18.35 30.47
C GLU A 697 1.06 16.94 30.59
N SER A 698 1.54 16.60 31.78
CA SER A 698 2.23 15.33 32.08
C SER A 698 1.33 14.25 32.68
N THR A 699 0.15 14.59 33.20
CA THR A 699 -0.73 13.68 33.96
C THR A 699 -2.16 13.74 33.44
N TRP A 700 -2.69 12.59 33.00
CA TRP A 700 -4.04 12.51 32.45
C TRP A 700 -4.70 11.15 32.73
N THR A 701 -6.02 11.13 32.65
CA THR A 701 -6.83 9.90 32.64
C THR A 701 -7.29 9.61 31.23
N SER A 702 -7.21 8.36 30.79
CA SER A 702 -7.76 7.89 29.52
C SER A 702 -8.83 6.83 29.74
N GLY A 703 -9.90 6.84 28.95
CA GLY A 703 -10.97 5.86 28.98
C GLY A 703 -11.42 5.48 27.56
N PHE A 704 -11.85 4.23 27.40
CA PHE A 704 -12.43 3.74 26.17
C PHE A 704 -13.63 2.84 26.46
N LEU A 705 -14.82 3.29 26.07
CA LEU A 705 -16.07 2.54 26.13
C LEU A 705 -16.40 2.04 24.73
N ASN A 706 -16.73 0.76 24.58
CA ASN A 706 -17.08 0.18 23.28
C ASN A 706 -18.47 -0.44 23.32
N LEU A 707 -19.31 -0.05 22.35
CA LEU A 707 -20.62 -0.60 22.09
C LEU A 707 -20.58 -1.44 20.80
N ARG A 708 -20.77 -2.74 20.94
CA ARG A 708 -20.87 -3.68 19.83
C ARG A 708 -22.26 -3.61 19.19
N LEU A 709 -22.29 -3.31 17.90
CA LEU A 709 -23.53 -3.16 17.12
C LEU A 709 -23.84 -4.43 16.32
N ILE A 710 -22.86 -4.91 15.55
CA ILE A 710 -22.97 -6.09 14.69
C ILE A 710 -21.88 -7.08 15.04
N ASP A 711 -22.22 -8.35 15.20
CA ASP A 711 -21.25 -9.41 15.34
C ASP A 711 -21.82 -10.77 14.91
N ASN A 712 -20.92 -11.69 14.55
CA ASN A 712 -21.23 -13.11 14.42
C ASN A 712 -20.46 -13.95 15.46
N TYR A 713 -19.97 -13.31 16.53
CA TYR A 713 -19.18 -13.94 17.59
C TYR A 713 -20.02 -14.87 18.48
N SER A 714 -21.34 -14.86 18.36
CA SER A 714 -22.22 -15.91 18.90
C SER A 714 -21.89 -17.31 18.34
N ASN A 715 -21.26 -17.38 17.16
CA ASN A 715 -20.77 -18.64 16.60
C ASN A 715 -19.49 -19.11 17.28
N PHE A 716 -18.77 -18.27 18.02
CA PHE A 716 -17.59 -18.69 18.78
C PHE A 716 -18.07 -19.51 19.99
N LYS A 717 -17.84 -20.83 20.00
CA LYS A 717 -18.39 -21.78 21.00
C LYS A 717 -17.31 -22.45 21.85
N THR A 718 -16.12 -22.63 21.31
CA THR A 718 -15.04 -23.41 21.90
C THR A 718 -14.02 -22.47 22.55
N ASP A 719 -13.72 -22.68 23.83
CA ASP A 719 -12.58 -22.03 24.49
C ASP A 719 -11.27 -22.75 24.11
N GLY A 720 -10.16 -22.03 23.96
CA GLY A 720 -8.87 -22.65 23.62
C GLY A 720 -8.34 -23.55 24.75
N PRO A 721 -7.79 -24.74 24.44
CA PRO A 721 -7.12 -25.58 25.45
C PRO A 721 -5.82 -24.90 25.92
N SER A 722 -5.52 -24.99 27.22
CA SER A 722 -4.27 -24.47 27.80
C SER A 722 -3.91 -25.18 29.10
N ASP A 723 -2.63 -25.53 29.22
CA ASP A 723 -2.00 -26.07 30.43
C ASP A 723 -1.25 -24.99 31.23
N LEU A 724 -1.31 -23.73 30.78
CA LEU A 724 -0.78 -22.56 31.44
C LEU A 724 -1.92 -21.77 32.10
N PRO A 725 -1.60 -20.85 33.04
CA PRO A 725 -2.58 -19.84 33.44
C PRO A 725 -3.18 -19.16 32.22
N ARG A 726 -4.51 -19.15 32.13
CA ARG A 726 -5.21 -18.61 30.96
C ARG A 726 -5.13 -17.09 30.96
N VAL A 727 -4.24 -16.52 30.16
CA VAL A 727 -4.00 -15.08 30.07
C VAL A 727 -4.49 -14.49 28.75
N ARG A 728 -4.62 -15.30 27.69
CA ARG A 728 -5.14 -14.93 26.37
C ARG A 728 -6.18 -15.94 25.85
N THR A 729 -6.12 -17.21 26.25
CA THR A 729 -7.03 -18.26 25.75
C THR A 729 -8.49 -18.08 26.17
N ASP A 730 -8.78 -17.26 27.18
CA ASP A 730 -10.15 -16.85 27.56
C ASP A 730 -10.73 -15.74 26.66
N LEU A 731 -10.05 -15.35 25.57
CA LEU A 731 -10.47 -14.28 24.65
C LEU A 731 -11.95 -14.35 24.26
N ARG A 732 -12.44 -15.55 23.95
CA ARG A 732 -13.86 -15.77 23.61
C ARG A 732 -14.79 -15.15 24.65
N LYS A 733 -14.56 -15.40 25.94
CA LYS A 733 -15.42 -14.92 27.03
C LYS A 733 -15.48 -13.40 27.04
N TYR A 734 -14.33 -12.74 26.92
CA TYR A 734 -14.26 -11.28 26.83
C TYR A 734 -14.99 -10.69 25.62
N LEU A 735 -15.05 -11.42 24.49
CA LEU A 735 -15.71 -10.97 23.27
C LEU A 735 -17.23 -11.18 23.27
N VAL A 736 -17.73 -12.21 23.97
CA VAL A 736 -19.17 -12.58 23.91
C VAL A 736 -19.98 -12.17 25.13
N THR A 737 -19.37 -11.99 26.30
CA THR A 737 -20.10 -11.80 27.57
C THR A 737 -20.91 -10.51 27.63
N SER A 738 -20.41 -9.40 27.06
CA SER A 738 -21.13 -8.12 27.05
C SER A 738 -21.13 -7.49 25.65
N ARG A 739 -22.13 -6.66 25.35
CA ARG A 739 -22.13 -5.76 24.18
C ARG A 739 -21.53 -4.40 24.49
N VAL A 740 -21.58 -3.97 25.76
CA VAL A 740 -20.96 -2.74 26.25
C VAL A 740 -19.78 -3.12 27.10
N THR A 741 -18.59 -2.72 26.69
CA THR A 741 -17.32 -3.10 27.33
C THR A 741 -16.51 -1.84 27.64
N LEU A 742 -15.73 -1.86 28.72
CA LEU A 742 -14.76 -0.82 29.05
C LEU A 742 -13.31 -1.37 28.89
N PRO A 743 -12.79 -1.51 27.65
CA PRO A 743 -11.45 -2.02 27.41
C PRO A 743 -10.34 -1.32 28.20
N ASN A 744 -10.40 0.01 28.33
CA ASN A 744 -9.38 0.80 29.01
C ASN A 744 -10.01 1.87 29.91
N LEU A 745 -9.45 2.05 31.10
CA LEU A 745 -9.70 3.19 31.99
C LEU A 745 -8.50 3.32 32.94
N GLN A 746 -7.57 4.22 32.65
CA GLN A 746 -6.31 4.33 33.41
C GLN A 746 -5.87 5.78 33.62
N VAL A 747 -5.14 6.02 34.71
CA VAL A 747 -4.41 7.26 34.96
C VAL A 747 -2.97 7.07 34.51
N ASN A 748 -2.40 8.09 33.89
CA ASN A 748 -1.07 8.10 33.30
C ASN A 748 -0.30 9.32 33.77
N HIS A 749 1.00 9.14 33.95
CA HIS A 749 1.96 10.21 34.16
C HIS A 749 3.23 9.95 33.34
N VAL A 750 3.76 10.96 32.65
CA VAL A 750 5.01 10.90 31.89
C VAL A 750 5.91 12.05 32.28
N GLY A 751 7.22 11.82 32.36
CA GLY A 751 8.19 12.88 32.61
C GLY A 751 9.53 12.63 31.94
N THR A 752 10.41 13.62 32.04
CA THR A 752 11.78 13.56 31.52
C THR A 752 12.77 13.74 32.67
N LEU A 753 13.81 12.91 32.70
CA LEU A 753 14.94 13.06 33.63
C LEU A 753 16.09 13.84 32.98
N SER A 754 16.22 13.70 31.66
CA SER A 754 17.11 14.47 30.80
C SER A 754 16.52 14.50 29.39
N ASP A 755 17.17 15.19 28.45
CA ASP A 755 16.75 15.22 27.06
C ASP A 755 16.94 13.89 26.31
N THR A 756 17.45 12.86 26.99
CA THR A 756 17.62 11.50 26.47
C THR A 756 16.91 10.44 27.32
N GLN A 757 16.39 10.79 28.51
CA GLN A 757 15.81 9.83 29.46
C GLN A 757 14.39 10.21 29.85
N TYR A 758 13.48 9.26 29.68
CA TYR A 758 12.05 9.42 29.86
C TYR A 758 11.54 8.38 30.86
N TYR A 759 10.51 8.73 31.62
CA TYR A 759 9.83 7.78 32.51
C TYR A 759 8.31 7.91 32.39
N SER A 760 7.59 6.83 32.65
CA SER A 760 6.14 6.84 32.78
C SER A 760 5.68 5.97 33.94
N VAL A 761 4.55 6.34 34.53
CA VAL A 761 3.85 5.58 35.58
C VAL A 761 2.38 5.58 35.23
N TYR A 762 1.73 4.43 35.33
CA TYR A 762 0.31 4.27 34.98
C TYR A 762 -0.38 3.25 35.87
N GLY A 763 -1.70 3.39 35.99
CA GLY A 763 -2.51 2.48 36.80
C GLY A 763 -4.00 2.54 36.49
N GLY A 764 -4.68 1.41 36.69
CA GLY A 764 -6.11 1.25 36.46
C GLY A 764 -6.42 0.02 35.62
N TYR A 765 -7.38 0.15 34.71
CA TYR A 765 -7.79 -0.89 33.78
C TYR A 765 -6.99 -0.74 32.48
N LEU A 766 -5.87 -1.46 32.40
CA LEU A 766 -4.84 -1.25 31.38
C LEU A 766 -5.26 -1.78 30.00
N GLU A 767 -5.90 -2.96 29.99
CA GLU A 767 -6.37 -3.63 28.77
C GLU A 767 -7.64 -4.47 29.05
N PRO A 768 -8.32 -5.04 28.04
CA PRO A 768 -9.54 -5.82 28.25
C PRO A 768 -9.44 -6.92 29.31
N MET A 769 -8.28 -7.60 29.41
CA MET A 769 -8.11 -8.77 30.28
C MET A 769 -7.42 -8.45 31.61
N PHE A 770 -6.67 -7.34 31.71
CA PHE A 770 -5.85 -7.03 32.88
C PHE A 770 -6.01 -5.59 33.36
N ALA A 771 -6.10 -5.44 34.67
CA ALA A 771 -5.99 -4.18 35.40
C ALA A 771 -4.73 -4.24 36.27
N GLY A 772 -4.12 -3.10 36.60
CA GLY A 772 -2.89 -3.12 37.39
C GLY A 772 -2.23 -1.76 37.50
N VAL A 773 -0.98 -1.79 37.95
CA VAL A 773 -0.09 -0.63 38.03
C VAL A 773 1.25 -1.00 37.42
N GLY A 774 1.90 -0.03 36.79
CA GLY A 774 3.21 -0.24 36.18
C GLY A 774 3.96 1.05 35.93
N GLY A 775 5.20 0.89 35.49
CA GLY A 775 6.05 1.98 35.07
C GLY A 775 7.01 1.57 33.98
N GLU A 776 7.48 2.56 33.22
CA GLU A 776 8.46 2.39 32.15
C GLU A 776 9.56 3.44 32.30
N TRP A 777 10.79 3.06 31.96
CA TRP A 777 11.91 3.96 31.76
C TRP A 777 12.49 3.74 30.37
N LEU A 778 12.84 4.81 29.67
CA LEU A 778 13.41 4.77 28.32
C LEU A 778 14.61 5.69 28.20
N TYR A 779 15.72 5.13 27.76
CA TYR A 779 16.89 5.87 27.28
C TYR A 779 16.89 5.91 25.74
N ARG A 780 16.71 7.10 25.17
CA ARG A 780 16.67 7.36 23.73
C ARG A 780 17.39 8.67 23.37
N PRO A 781 18.69 8.62 23.10
CA PRO A 781 19.44 9.77 22.60
C PRO A 781 18.87 10.28 21.27
N TRP A 782 18.98 11.59 21.04
CA TRP A 782 18.49 12.21 19.81
C TRP A 782 19.22 11.61 18.60
N HIS A 783 18.47 11.18 17.58
CA HIS A 783 19.01 10.65 16.34
C HIS A 783 19.93 9.41 16.48
N SER A 784 19.87 8.71 17.63
CA SER A 784 20.58 7.45 17.85
C SER A 784 19.87 6.29 17.18
N PRO A 785 20.59 5.36 16.53
CA PRO A 785 20.00 4.13 15.99
C PRO A 785 19.64 3.11 17.08
N PHE A 786 20.00 3.38 18.35
CA PHE A 786 19.67 2.52 19.49
C PHE A 786 18.83 3.26 20.53
N ALA A 787 17.88 2.53 21.12
CA ALA A 787 17.17 2.93 22.34
C ALA A 787 17.05 1.74 23.29
N PHE A 788 16.95 2.02 24.59
CA PHE A 788 16.87 1.00 25.62
C PHE A 788 15.72 1.31 26.58
N GLY A 789 14.79 0.37 26.74
CA GLY A 789 13.60 0.52 27.58
C GLY A 789 13.54 -0.55 28.67
N VAL A 790 12.94 -0.20 29.81
CA VAL A 790 12.62 -1.13 30.90
C VAL A 790 11.19 -0.88 31.34
N ASP A 791 10.36 -1.93 31.36
CA ASP A 791 8.99 -1.88 31.90
C ASP A 791 8.79 -2.89 33.04
N VAL A 792 8.00 -2.51 34.04
CA VAL A 792 7.64 -3.36 35.18
C VAL A 792 6.17 -3.13 35.54
N ASN A 793 5.41 -4.21 35.70
CA ASN A 793 3.97 -4.19 35.91
C ASN A 793 3.54 -5.25 36.92
N HIS A 794 2.57 -4.89 37.77
CA HIS A 794 1.80 -5.81 38.60
C HIS A 794 0.34 -5.76 38.17
N VAL A 795 -0.20 -6.89 37.71
CA VAL A 795 -1.53 -6.96 37.10
C VAL A 795 -2.42 -8.03 37.73
N LYS A 796 -3.72 -7.78 37.71
CA LYS A 796 -4.79 -8.68 38.12
C LYS A 796 -5.79 -8.84 36.98
N LYS A 797 -6.25 -10.06 36.75
CA LYS A 797 -7.17 -10.39 35.65
C LYS A 797 -8.54 -9.78 35.90
N ARG A 798 -9.20 -9.30 34.84
CA ARG A 798 -10.51 -8.63 34.88
C ARG A 798 -11.65 -9.61 34.67
N GLN A 799 -12.86 -9.26 35.12
CA GLN A 799 -14.07 -10.03 34.81
C GLN A 799 -14.40 -9.99 33.30
N PHE A 800 -15.02 -11.06 32.79
CA PHE A 800 -15.27 -11.24 31.35
C PHE A 800 -16.23 -10.22 30.73
N ASN A 801 -17.08 -9.58 31.53
CA ASN A 801 -17.96 -8.49 31.07
C ASN A 801 -17.21 -7.18 30.80
N GLN A 802 -15.91 -7.10 31.12
CA GLN A 802 -15.07 -5.91 30.99
C GLN A 802 -15.62 -4.69 31.73
N GLY A 803 -16.28 -4.90 32.87
CA GLY A 803 -16.66 -3.84 33.81
C GLY A 803 -15.50 -3.45 34.73
N LEU A 804 -15.83 -3.09 35.97
CA LEU A 804 -14.89 -2.72 37.03
C LEU A 804 -14.48 -3.91 37.93
N GLY A 805 -15.00 -5.11 37.68
CA GLY A 805 -14.72 -6.29 38.50
C GLY A 805 -13.39 -6.98 38.14
N LEU A 806 -12.79 -7.64 39.13
CA LEU A 806 -11.54 -8.41 39.00
C LEU A 806 -11.76 -9.89 39.34
N LEU A 807 -10.88 -10.75 38.81
CA LEU A 807 -10.77 -12.19 39.08
C LEU A 807 -9.52 -12.46 39.93
N ASP A 808 -9.43 -13.63 40.56
CA ASP A 808 -8.36 -13.94 41.54
C ASP A 808 -6.96 -14.22 40.96
N TYR A 809 -6.80 -14.15 39.64
CA TYR A 809 -5.49 -14.31 39.01
C TYR A 809 -4.68 -13.00 39.02
N SER A 810 -3.44 -13.05 39.51
CA SER A 810 -2.49 -11.94 39.45
C SER A 810 -1.14 -12.38 38.90
N ALA A 811 -0.41 -11.45 38.29
CA ALA A 811 0.88 -11.71 37.67
C ALA A 811 1.79 -10.47 37.76
N ASN A 812 3.10 -10.71 37.89
CA ASN A 812 4.13 -9.70 37.66
C ASN A 812 4.69 -9.90 36.26
N THR A 813 4.82 -8.83 35.48
CA THR A 813 5.38 -8.87 34.13
C THR A 813 6.26 -7.66 33.90
N GLY A 814 7.34 -7.82 33.13
CA GLY A 814 8.28 -6.75 32.89
C GLY A 814 9.38 -7.19 31.94
N HIS A 815 9.87 -6.25 31.15
CA HIS A 815 10.83 -6.52 30.08
C HIS A 815 11.92 -5.45 30.03
N VAL A 816 13.10 -5.90 29.62
CA VAL A 816 14.17 -5.06 29.11
C VAL A 816 14.12 -5.13 27.58
N THR A 817 14.01 -3.98 26.93
CA THR A 817 13.88 -3.90 25.47
C THR A 817 15.05 -3.13 24.86
N LEU A 818 15.74 -3.76 23.91
CA LEU A 818 16.66 -3.08 22.99
C LEU A 818 15.93 -2.79 21.68
N TYR A 819 15.95 -1.53 21.25
CA TYR A 819 15.48 -1.09 19.95
C TYR A 819 16.67 -0.76 19.06
N TRP A 820 16.64 -1.21 17.80
CA TRP A 820 17.72 -1.02 16.84
C TRP A 820 17.19 -0.65 15.45
N GLU A 821 17.52 0.55 15.00
CA GLU A 821 17.36 1.00 13.61
C GLU A 821 18.60 0.58 12.82
N THR A 822 18.46 -0.39 11.92
CA THR A 822 19.62 -1.03 11.25
C THR A 822 20.29 -0.12 10.20
N GLY A 823 19.59 0.91 9.73
CA GLY A 823 20.00 1.74 8.58
C GLY A 823 19.94 1.01 7.23
N TRP A 824 19.54 -0.26 7.21
CA TRP A 824 19.52 -1.11 6.02
C TRP A 824 18.09 -1.39 5.57
N HIS A 825 17.74 -1.00 4.33
CA HIS A 825 16.39 -1.11 3.73
C HIS A 825 15.23 -0.70 4.64
N SER A 826 15.43 0.33 5.44
CA SER A 826 14.43 0.84 6.35
C SER A 826 13.93 -0.18 7.41
N ILE A 827 14.78 -1.13 7.79
CA ILE A 827 14.47 -2.18 8.78
C ILE A 827 14.79 -1.73 10.20
N GLU A 828 13.85 -2.01 11.10
CA GLU A 828 13.96 -1.83 12.55
C GLU A 828 13.74 -3.18 13.24
N ALA A 829 14.52 -3.42 14.29
CA ALA A 829 14.44 -4.63 15.10
C ALA A 829 14.31 -4.27 16.58
N SER A 830 13.55 -5.05 17.33
CA SER A 830 13.54 -4.98 18.79
C SER A 830 13.71 -6.36 19.43
N LEU A 831 14.42 -6.39 20.55
CA LEU A 831 14.63 -7.57 21.37
C LEU A 831 14.12 -7.27 22.78
N LYS A 832 13.07 -7.97 23.20
CA LYS A 832 12.49 -7.88 24.55
C LYS A 832 12.88 -9.11 25.35
N LEU A 833 13.42 -8.93 26.54
CA LEU A 833 13.82 -10.00 27.46
C LEU A 833 13.11 -9.80 28.80
N GLY A 834 12.38 -10.79 29.28
CA GLY A 834 11.59 -10.57 30.50
C GLY A 834 10.68 -11.70 30.93
N GLN A 835 9.76 -11.35 31.83
CA GLN A 835 8.70 -12.22 32.32
C GLN A 835 7.35 -11.82 31.73
N TYR A 836 6.64 -12.80 31.18
CA TYR A 836 5.36 -12.67 30.48
C TYR A 836 4.17 -12.91 31.42
N LEU A 837 2.95 -12.67 30.92
CA LEU A 837 1.73 -12.68 31.72
C LEU A 837 1.44 -14.03 32.41
N ALA A 838 1.79 -15.16 31.79
CA ALA A 838 1.60 -16.48 32.38
C ALA A 838 2.69 -16.86 33.41
N GLY A 839 3.63 -15.93 33.69
CA GLY A 839 4.75 -16.12 34.63
C GLY A 839 5.99 -16.75 34.00
N ASP A 840 5.95 -17.08 32.71
CA ASP A 840 7.07 -17.62 31.97
C ASP A 840 8.11 -16.54 31.62
N LYS A 841 9.37 -16.96 31.45
CA LYS A 841 10.50 -16.07 31.15
C LYS A 841 11.05 -16.38 29.78
N GLY A 842 11.33 -15.36 28.99
CA GLY A 842 11.75 -15.56 27.60
C GLY A 842 12.23 -14.32 26.88
N ALA A 843 12.26 -14.45 25.56
CA ALA A 843 12.69 -13.42 24.64
C ALA A 843 11.69 -13.27 23.48
N THR A 844 11.34 -12.04 23.14
CA THR A 844 10.60 -11.68 21.93
C THR A 844 11.52 -10.92 20.99
N ILE A 845 11.59 -11.37 19.74
CA ILE A 845 12.23 -10.66 18.64
C ILE A 845 11.12 -10.14 17.74
N ASP A 846 11.16 -8.86 17.41
CA ASP A 846 10.26 -8.20 16.46
C ASP A 846 11.12 -7.51 15.40
N VAL A 847 10.86 -7.80 14.13
CA VAL A 847 11.55 -7.18 12.99
C VAL A 847 10.51 -6.66 12.02
N HIS A 848 10.63 -5.39 11.65
CA HIS A 848 9.76 -4.78 10.66
C HIS A 848 10.50 -3.88 9.68
N ARG A 849 9.90 -3.71 8.50
CA ARG A 849 10.30 -2.76 7.49
C ARG A 849 9.24 -1.67 7.39
N THR A 850 9.71 -0.43 7.33
CA THR A 850 8.87 0.74 7.04
C THR A 850 9.14 1.22 5.63
N PHE A 851 8.11 1.39 4.81
CA PHE A 851 8.19 1.93 3.46
C PHE A 851 8.13 3.46 3.46
N ASP A 852 8.50 4.09 2.33
CA ASP A 852 8.56 5.56 2.21
C ASP A 852 7.19 6.22 2.40
N ASN A 853 6.09 5.52 2.10
CA ASN A 853 4.72 5.97 2.37
C ASN A 853 4.25 5.74 3.82
N GLY A 854 5.15 5.34 4.72
CA GLY A 854 4.84 5.08 6.13
C GLY A 854 4.15 3.75 6.42
N THR A 855 3.86 2.93 5.40
CA THR A 855 3.37 1.56 5.60
C THR A 855 4.44 0.73 6.32
N VAL A 856 4.03 -0.05 7.32
CA VAL A 856 4.91 -0.92 8.11
C VAL A 856 4.49 -2.36 7.92
N MET A 857 5.45 -3.24 7.64
CA MET A 857 5.24 -4.69 7.66
C MET A 857 6.24 -5.33 8.62
N GLY A 858 5.77 -6.15 9.55
CA GLY A 858 6.61 -6.78 10.55
C GLY A 858 6.25 -8.22 10.89
N ALA A 859 7.19 -8.89 11.54
CA ALA A 859 7.01 -10.23 12.10
C ALA A 859 7.66 -10.32 13.47
N LEU A 860 7.00 -11.04 14.37
CA LEU A 860 7.47 -11.27 15.74
C LEU A 860 7.53 -12.77 16.05
N MET A 861 8.46 -13.13 16.94
CA MET A 861 8.58 -14.47 17.51
C MET A 861 8.96 -14.38 18.98
N THR A 862 8.28 -15.14 19.83
CA THR A 862 8.51 -15.16 21.28
C THR A 862 8.80 -16.58 21.75
N LYS A 863 9.99 -16.80 22.31
CA LYS A 863 10.41 -18.09 22.88
C LYS A 863 10.67 -17.96 24.38
N THR A 864 10.06 -18.84 25.16
CA THR A 864 10.13 -18.82 26.63
C THR A 864 10.63 -20.13 27.20
N ASN A 865 10.79 -20.20 28.52
CA ASN A 865 11.23 -21.40 29.25
C ASN A 865 10.14 -22.49 29.38
N VAL A 866 8.94 -22.27 28.83
CA VAL A 866 7.86 -23.27 28.81
C VAL A 866 8.22 -24.40 27.86
N SER A 867 8.00 -25.65 28.27
CA SER A 867 8.20 -26.81 27.39
C SER A 867 7.19 -26.83 26.26
N SER A 868 7.57 -27.37 25.08
CA SER A 868 6.66 -27.48 23.93
C SER A 868 5.38 -28.26 24.25
N THR A 869 5.43 -29.20 25.19
CA THR A 869 4.26 -29.96 25.68
C THR A 869 3.26 -29.07 26.41
N LYS A 870 3.72 -28.19 27.30
CA LYS A 870 2.86 -27.26 28.07
C LYS A 870 2.42 -26.05 27.26
N PHE A 871 3.25 -25.59 26.33
CA PHE A 871 2.92 -24.51 25.41
C PHE A 871 1.77 -24.92 24.46
N GLY A 872 1.71 -26.22 24.14
CA GLY A 872 0.81 -26.80 23.15
C GLY A 872 1.31 -26.61 21.72
N GLU A 873 0.44 -26.83 20.75
CA GLU A 873 0.75 -26.66 19.33
C GLU A 873 1.31 -25.25 19.05
N GLY A 874 2.48 -25.20 18.40
CA GLY A 874 3.22 -23.96 18.13
C GLY A 874 4.60 -23.92 18.79
N SER A 875 4.77 -24.53 19.97
CA SER A 875 5.99 -24.53 20.82
C SER A 875 6.58 -23.17 21.24
N PHE A 876 6.23 -22.09 20.54
CA PHE A 876 6.58 -20.70 20.79
C PHE A 876 5.53 -19.81 20.06
N ASP A 877 5.41 -18.54 20.44
CA ASP A 877 4.45 -17.61 19.81
C ASP A 877 5.07 -16.90 18.60
N LYS A 878 4.25 -16.61 17.59
CA LYS A 878 4.67 -15.98 16.33
C LYS A 878 3.53 -15.19 15.71
N GLY A 879 3.85 -14.07 15.08
CA GLY A 879 2.88 -13.20 14.44
C GLY A 879 3.47 -12.44 13.27
N ILE A 880 2.61 -12.05 12.34
CA ILE A 880 2.92 -11.13 11.23
C ILE A 880 1.91 -9.99 11.31
N TYR A 881 2.35 -8.76 11.10
CA TYR A 881 1.49 -7.59 11.13
C TYR A 881 1.78 -6.60 10.00
N LEU A 882 0.77 -5.81 9.66
CA LEU A 882 0.78 -4.78 8.65
C LEU A 882 0.10 -3.53 9.23
N SER A 883 0.74 -2.37 9.14
CA SER A 883 0.19 -1.08 9.54
C SER A 883 0.21 -0.15 8.34
N ILE A 884 -0.95 0.37 7.93
CA ILE A 884 -1.08 1.28 6.78
C ILE A 884 -1.62 2.62 7.29
N PRO A 885 -0.91 3.74 7.07
CA PRO A 885 -1.46 5.07 7.38
C PRO A 885 -2.77 5.31 6.66
N PHE A 886 -3.80 5.81 7.36
CA PHE A 886 -5.02 6.28 6.69
C PHE A 886 -4.73 7.44 5.74
N ASP A 887 -3.72 8.24 6.07
CA ASP A 887 -3.08 9.20 5.17
C ASP A 887 -2.69 8.58 3.80
N ALA A 888 -2.44 7.28 3.67
CA ALA A 888 -2.12 6.64 2.39
C ALA A 888 -3.36 6.12 1.62
N ILE A 889 -4.49 5.90 2.29
CA ILE A 889 -5.67 5.20 1.70
C ILE A 889 -6.97 6.01 1.71
N LEU A 890 -7.01 7.18 2.35
CA LEU A 890 -8.18 8.05 2.41
C LEU A 890 -8.00 9.33 1.57
N PRO A 891 -9.09 9.86 0.99
CA PRO A 891 -9.07 11.12 0.22
C PRO A 891 -9.01 12.38 1.11
N ARG A 892 -9.03 12.21 2.43
CA ARG A 892 -8.79 13.25 3.44
C ARG A 892 -7.62 12.82 4.33
N SER A 893 -6.74 13.75 4.67
CA SER A 893 -5.69 13.53 5.66
C SER A 893 -6.27 13.06 6.99
N SER A 894 -5.56 12.14 7.63
CA SER A 894 -5.89 11.50 8.89
C SER A 894 -4.63 11.02 9.61
N GLY A 895 -4.52 11.35 10.89
CA GLY A 895 -3.44 10.82 11.74
C GLY A 895 -3.61 9.36 12.18
N GLN A 896 -4.61 8.64 11.68
CA GLN A 896 -4.91 7.27 12.09
C GLN A 896 -4.19 6.22 11.22
N MET A 897 -4.12 4.99 11.72
CA MET A 897 -3.47 3.85 11.07
C MET A 897 -4.43 2.66 11.01
N ALA A 898 -4.46 1.96 9.88
CA ALA A 898 -5.08 0.64 9.72
C ALA A 898 -4.10 -0.41 10.24
N ASN A 899 -4.46 -1.15 11.30
CA ASN A 899 -3.61 -2.20 11.84
C ASN A 899 -4.20 -3.59 11.58
N PHE A 900 -3.42 -4.44 10.93
CA PHE A 900 -3.74 -5.84 10.69
C PHE A 900 -2.69 -6.69 11.38
N SER A 901 -3.11 -7.64 12.20
CA SER A 901 -2.22 -8.61 12.82
C SER A 901 -2.78 -10.01 12.65
N TRP A 902 -1.89 -10.95 12.35
CA TRP A 902 -2.20 -12.37 12.25
C TRP A 902 -1.28 -13.18 13.14
N HIS A 903 -1.88 -13.90 14.09
CA HIS A 903 -1.23 -14.90 14.92
C HIS A 903 -1.84 -16.26 14.56
N PRO A 904 -1.04 -17.29 14.20
CA PRO A 904 -1.58 -18.59 13.80
C PRO A 904 -2.47 -19.22 14.87
N LEU A 905 -2.09 -19.05 16.15
CA LEU A 905 -2.78 -19.57 17.32
C LEU A 905 -2.63 -18.58 18.47
N THR A 906 -3.74 -18.14 19.06
CA THR A 906 -3.72 -17.39 20.31
C THR A 906 -3.30 -18.32 21.45
N ARG A 907 -2.17 -18.04 22.10
CA ARG A 907 -1.57 -18.85 23.17
C ARG A 907 -1.32 -18.02 24.42
N ASP A 908 -1.19 -18.71 25.55
CA ASP A 908 -0.94 -18.08 26.85
C ASP A 908 0.56 -17.84 27.14
N GLY A 909 1.43 -18.72 26.64
CA GLY A 909 2.88 -18.58 26.80
C GLY A 909 3.43 -17.45 25.92
N GLY A 910 4.37 -16.67 26.45
CA GLY A 910 4.93 -15.53 25.74
C GLY A 910 3.97 -14.34 25.57
N ALA A 911 2.82 -14.34 26.25
CA ALA A 911 1.85 -13.26 26.16
C ALA A 911 2.33 -12.01 26.92
N ILE A 912 2.43 -10.88 26.21
CA ILE A 912 2.83 -9.58 26.76
C ILE A 912 1.58 -8.79 27.17
N LEU A 913 1.70 -7.95 28.21
CA LEU A 913 0.70 -6.95 28.56
C LEU A 913 0.57 -5.89 27.45
N GLU A 914 -0.63 -5.68 26.92
CA GLU A 914 -0.91 -4.60 25.98
C GLU A 914 -1.03 -3.28 26.75
N ARG A 915 -0.07 -2.38 26.55
CA ARG A 915 -0.04 -1.07 27.21
C ARG A 915 -0.63 -0.03 26.25
N ALA A 916 -1.59 0.76 26.72
CA ALA A 916 -2.23 1.79 25.90
C ALA A 916 -1.26 2.88 25.43
N PHE A 917 -0.19 3.11 26.20
CA PHE A 917 0.85 4.08 25.89
C PHE A 917 2.23 3.48 26.19
N SER A 918 3.21 3.71 25.31
CA SER A 918 4.61 3.35 25.54
C SER A 918 5.51 4.57 25.34
N LEU A 919 6.59 4.66 26.11
CA LEU A 919 7.58 5.74 25.96
C LEU A 919 8.26 5.73 24.58
N PHE A 920 8.42 4.54 23.99
CA PHE A 920 9.02 4.43 22.65
C PHE A 920 8.14 5.09 21.58
N ASP A 921 6.82 4.90 21.67
CA ASP A 921 5.86 5.53 20.77
C ASP A 921 5.76 7.03 21.03
N PHE A 922 5.74 7.48 22.30
CA PHE A 922 5.75 8.91 22.65
C PHE A 922 6.97 9.66 22.11
N THR A 923 8.09 8.96 21.97
CA THR A 923 9.34 9.56 21.49
C THR A 923 9.60 9.30 20.00
N ARG A 924 8.63 8.75 19.26
CA ARG A 924 8.77 8.38 17.83
C ARG A 924 9.17 9.56 16.95
N GLY A 925 8.70 10.77 17.28
CA GLY A 925 9.06 12.03 16.62
C GLY A 925 10.58 12.33 16.59
N ARG A 926 11.38 11.64 17.42
CA ARG A 926 12.86 11.77 17.44
C ARG A 926 13.55 10.97 16.34
N ASN A 927 12.82 10.11 15.62
CA ASN A 927 13.38 9.33 14.54
C ASN A 927 13.71 10.26 13.35
N ARG A 928 14.89 10.08 12.75
CA ARG A 928 15.34 10.84 11.56
C ARG A 928 14.36 10.70 10.38
N ARG A 929 13.61 9.60 10.33
CA ARG A 929 12.69 9.29 9.23
C ARG A 929 11.41 10.11 9.19
N MET A 930 11.08 10.86 10.24
CA MET A 930 9.83 11.63 10.29
C MET A 930 9.71 12.63 9.13
N LEU A 931 10.83 13.16 8.63
CA LEU A 931 10.86 14.05 7.46
C LEU A 931 11.05 13.33 6.12
N SER A 932 11.28 12.01 6.13
CA SER A 932 11.54 11.22 4.92
C SER A 932 10.29 10.58 4.33
N TYR A 933 9.19 10.49 5.10
CA TYR A 933 7.95 9.91 4.61
C TYR A 933 7.34 10.80 3.53
N ARG A 934 6.93 10.18 2.42
CA ARG A 934 6.38 10.86 1.25
C ARG A 934 5.42 9.95 0.51
N GLU A 935 4.53 10.57 -0.26
CA GLU A 935 3.71 9.82 -1.20
C GLU A 935 4.61 9.14 -2.26
N PRO A 936 4.20 7.98 -2.81
CA PRO A 936 4.97 7.28 -3.84
C PRO A 936 5.12 8.14 -5.10
N ASP A 937 6.34 8.22 -5.65
CA ASP A 937 6.58 8.82 -6.96
C ASP A 937 5.94 7.92 -8.03
N ASN A 938 4.83 8.33 -8.63
CA ASN A 938 4.10 7.51 -9.61
C ASN A 938 4.78 7.40 -10.98
N GLY A 939 6.06 7.80 -11.11
CA GLY A 939 6.84 7.70 -12.36
C GLY A 939 6.30 8.49 -13.55
N GLN A 940 5.14 9.13 -13.40
CA GLN A 940 4.50 10.04 -14.33
C GLN A 940 3.73 11.08 -13.54
N TRP A 941 4.01 12.35 -13.85
CA TRP A 941 3.20 13.52 -13.56
C TRP A 941 3.18 14.00 -12.08
N ASN A 942 4.20 14.79 -11.72
CA ASN A 942 4.05 15.83 -10.71
C ASN A 942 3.55 17.08 -11.45
N GLY A 943 2.23 17.23 -11.54
CA GLY A 943 1.56 18.46 -11.92
C GLY A 943 0.54 18.76 -10.83
N GLU A 944 0.71 19.88 -10.16
CA GLU A 944 -0.23 20.34 -9.15
C GLU A 944 -1.53 20.78 -9.86
N ASP A 945 -2.62 20.09 -9.48
CA ASP A 945 -4.05 20.40 -9.59
C ASP A 945 -4.59 21.34 -10.71
N ALA A 946 -5.48 20.78 -11.54
CA ALA A 946 -6.50 21.55 -12.27
C ALA A 946 -7.81 21.63 -11.46
N PRO A 947 -8.61 22.71 -11.55
CA PRO A 947 -9.77 22.93 -10.66
C PRO A 947 -11.08 22.25 -11.14
N MET A 948 -11.88 21.76 -10.18
CA MET A 948 -13.37 21.65 -10.06
C MET A 948 -13.84 20.28 -9.53
N PRO A 949 -15.02 20.14 -8.84
CA PRO A 949 -15.93 21.11 -8.19
C PRO A 949 -16.09 20.95 -6.65
N ASP A 950 -16.67 22.00 -6.03
CA ASP A 950 -17.21 22.23 -4.67
C ASP A 950 -16.81 21.32 -3.46
N PRO A 951 -16.12 21.85 -2.40
CA PRO A 951 -15.52 21.06 -1.31
C PRO A 951 -16.45 20.71 -0.12
N ASP A 952 -17.75 20.94 -0.17
CA ASP A 952 -18.55 21.09 1.07
C ASP A 952 -19.02 19.80 1.77
N HIS A 953 -18.45 18.62 1.48
CA HIS A 953 -18.95 17.33 2.00
C HIS A 953 -18.03 16.66 3.04
N SER A 954 -18.14 17.12 4.29
CA SER A 954 -17.59 16.45 5.48
C SER A 954 -18.54 15.38 6.04
N MET A 955 -18.05 14.13 6.13
CA MET A 955 -18.76 12.92 6.60
C MET A 955 -19.52 13.10 7.93
N PHE A 956 -18.99 13.89 8.88
CA PHE A 956 -19.60 14.06 10.20
C PHE A 956 -20.56 15.26 10.30
N LYS A 957 -20.41 16.28 9.44
CA LYS A 957 -21.41 17.36 9.30
C LYS A 957 -22.66 16.85 8.59
N ASP A 958 -22.52 15.94 7.63
CA ASP A 958 -23.64 15.46 6.83
C ASP A 958 -24.50 14.39 7.49
N VAL A 959 -23.97 13.53 8.36
CA VAL A 959 -24.82 12.55 9.08
C VAL A 959 -25.76 13.26 10.07
N GLY A 960 -25.27 14.30 10.78
CA GLY A 960 -26.09 15.11 11.68
C GLY A 960 -27.12 15.98 10.96
N SER A 961 -26.77 16.56 9.80
CA SER A 961 -27.68 17.39 9.01
C SER A 961 -28.68 16.56 8.19
N SER A 962 -28.29 15.36 7.74
CA SER A 962 -29.14 14.39 7.03
C SER A 962 -30.12 13.70 7.98
N GLY A 963 -29.74 13.43 9.23
CA GLY A 963 -30.67 12.96 10.26
C GLY A 963 -31.79 13.95 10.57
N LYS A 964 -31.46 15.25 10.71
CA LYS A 964 -32.46 16.32 10.89
C LYS A 964 -33.33 16.54 9.65
N ARG A 965 -32.76 16.41 8.44
CA ARG A 965 -33.51 16.50 7.17
C ARG A 965 -34.39 15.28 6.91
N LEU A 966 -33.95 14.08 7.26
CA LEU A 966 -34.74 12.83 7.18
C LEU A 966 -35.98 12.93 8.06
N VAL A 967 -35.86 13.37 9.32
CA VAL A 967 -37.01 13.59 10.20
C VAL A 967 -37.99 14.62 9.58
N ARG A 968 -37.47 15.67 8.94
CA ARG A 968 -38.27 16.69 8.24
C ARG A 968 -38.92 16.17 6.94
N GLN A 969 -38.26 15.29 6.20
CA GLN A 969 -38.75 14.67 4.96
C GLN A 969 -39.74 13.53 5.23
N ILE A 970 -39.53 12.72 6.26
CA ILE A 970 -40.52 11.75 6.75
C ILE A 970 -41.79 12.48 7.20
N GLY A 971 -41.65 13.59 7.92
CA GLY A 971 -42.77 14.46 8.29
C GLY A 971 -43.46 15.18 7.11
N ALA A 972 -42.80 15.26 5.95
CA ALA A 972 -43.33 15.87 4.71
C ALA A 972 -43.75 14.84 3.65
N THR A 973 -43.64 13.54 3.95
CA THR A 973 -44.06 12.47 3.04
C THR A 973 -45.59 12.43 2.99
N PRO A 974 -46.24 12.45 1.81
CA PRO A 974 -47.70 12.41 1.70
C PRO A 974 -48.25 11.22 2.48
N LEU A 975 -49.28 11.45 3.31
CA LEU A 975 -49.91 10.42 4.14
C LEU A 975 -50.31 9.18 3.32
N GLU A 976 -50.73 9.38 2.08
CA GLU A 976 -51.06 8.33 1.12
C GLU A 976 -49.90 7.36 0.84
N THR A 977 -48.65 7.85 0.76
CA THR A 977 -47.46 7.01 0.52
C THR A 977 -47.14 6.15 1.74
N LEU A 978 -47.27 6.73 2.95
CA LEU A 978 -47.11 5.98 4.20
C LEU A 978 -48.23 4.95 4.40
N LEU A 979 -49.47 5.30 4.00
CA LEU A 979 -50.62 4.39 4.02
C LEU A 979 -50.49 3.26 3.00
N MET A 980 -49.96 3.53 1.80
CA MET A 980 -49.68 2.50 0.80
C MET A 980 -48.55 1.56 1.26
N GLY A 981 -47.45 2.10 1.77
CA GLY A 981 -46.34 1.30 2.32
C GLY A 981 -46.80 0.44 3.50
N GLY A 982 -47.55 1.02 4.44
CA GLY A 982 -48.19 0.30 5.54
C GLY A 982 -49.19 -0.76 5.04
N GLY A 983 -50.01 -0.43 4.04
CA GLY A 983 -50.96 -1.35 3.43
C GLY A 983 -50.32 -2.54 2.73
N ILE A 984 -49.20 -2.35 2.04
CA ILE A 984 -48.41 -3.43 1.40
C ILE A 984 -47.79 -4.35 2.47
N VAL A 985 -47.23 -3.78 3.54
CA VAL A 985 -46.70 -4.56 4.66
C VAL A 985 -47.81 -5.37 5.34
N LEU A 986 -48.97 -4.76 5.59
CA LEU A 986 -50.13 -5.44 6.17
C LEU A 986 -50.67 -6.53 5.26
N ALA A 987 -50.81 -6.29 3.95
CA ALA A 987 -51.24 -7.30 2.99
C ALA A 987 -50.26 -8.47 2.92
N SER A 988 -48.95 -8.21 2.97
CA SER A 988 -47.92 -9.26 2.96
C SER A 988 -47.93 -10.13 4.22
N SER A 989 -48.48 -9.63 5.35
CA SER A 989 -48.60 -10.42 6.59
C SER A 989 -49.55 -11.61 6.46
N LEU A 990 -50.44 -11.61 5.46
CA LEU A 990 -51.29 -12.76 5.11
C LEU A 990 -50.45 -13.99 4.69
N LEU A 991 -49.23 -13.76 4.22
CA LEU A 991 -48.29 -14.82 3.83
C LEU A 991 -47.40 -15.31 4.98
N ASP A 992 -47.39 -14.63 6.13
CA ASP A 992 -46.48 -14.94 7.24
C ASP A 992 -46.67 -16.37 7.78
N GLN A 993 -47.93 -16.77 8.02
CA GLN A 993 -48.23 -18.11 8.51
C GLN A 993 -47.99 -19.23 7.48
N PRO A 994 -48.53 -19.18 6.24
CA PRO A 994 -48.34 -20.27 5.29
C PRO A 994 -46.87 -20.45 4.92
N VAL A 995 -46.11 -19.36 4.75
CA VAL A 995 -44.70 -19.44 4.37
C VAL A 995 -43.81 -19.84 5.55
N SER A 996 -44.10 -19.39 6.78
CA SER A 996 -43.38 -19.87 7.98
C SER A 996 -43.56 -21.37 8.21
N LYS A 997 -44.78 -21.89 8.01
CA LYS A 997 -45.06 -23.35 8.05
C LYS A 997 -44.31 -24.11 6.97
N TRP A 998 -44.23 -23.57 5.76
CA TRP A 998 -43.41 -24.16 4.69
C TRP A 998 -41.92 -24.19 5.06
N ALA A 999 -41.38 -23.08 5.56
CA ALA A 999 -39.98 -22.97 5.97
C ALA A 999 -39.63 -23.97 7.08
N ALA A 1000 -40.51 -24.15 8.07
CA ALA A 1000 -40.34 -25.14 9.14
C ALA A 1000 -40.21 -26.58 8.61
N LYS A 1001 -40.89 -26.92 7.50
CA LYS A 1001 -40.81 -28.24 6.86
C LYS A 1001 -39.56 -28.42 5.98
N HIS A 1002 -38.87 -27.34 5.60
CA HIS A 1002 -37.77 -27.35 4.63
C HIS A 1002 -36.45 -26.82 5.23
N GLN A 1003 -36.17 -27.13 6.50
CA GLN A 1003 -34.94 -26.77 7.20
C GLN A 1003 -33.70 -27.63 6.84
N GLY A 1004 -33.84 -28.64 5.98
CA GLY A 1004 -32.78 -29.60 5.66
C GLY A 1004 -32.47 -29.73 4.17
N GLY A 1005 -31.35 -30.38 3.84
CA GLY A 1005 -30.98 -30.73 2.48
C GLY A 1005 -30.58 -29.54 1.59
N LYS A 1006 -31.01 -29.56 0.32
CA LYS A 1006 -30.65 -28.54 -0.69
C LYS A 1006 -31.19 -27.14 -0.33
N TRP A 1007 -32.32 -27.08 0.36
CA TRP A 1007 -33.00 -25.83 0.74
C TRP A 1007 -32.22 -25.01 1.78
N ASP A 1008 -31.61 -25.68 2.77
CA ASP A 1008 -30.75 -25.03 3.78
C ASP A 1008 -29.44 -24.50 3.17
N ARG A 1009 -28.83 -25.24 2.23
CA ARG A 1009 -27.66 -24.76 1.49
C ARG A 1009 -27.99 -23.51 0.67
N MET A 1010 -29.14 -23.51 -0.01
CA MET A 1010 -29.61 -22.37 -0.81
C MET A 1010 -29.96 -21.17 0.10
N GLY A 1011 -30.60 -21.40 1.25
CA GLY A 1011 -30.92 -20.37 2.24
C GLY A 1011 -29.67 -19.71 2.84
N ARG A 1012 -28.64 -20.48 3.17
CA ARG A 1012 -27.33 -19.94 3.61
C ARG A 1012 -26.62 -19.13 2.53
N THR A 1013 -26.71 -19.55 1.28
CA THR A 1013 -26.11 -18.80 0.15
C THR A 1013 -26.85 -17.47 -0.06
N ALA A 1014 -28.18 -17.48 -0.08
CA ALA A 1014 -29.01 -16.29 -0.22
C ALA A 1014 -28.82 -15.29 0.93
N THR A 1015 -28.51 -15.78 2.13
CA THR A 1015 -28.21 -14.97 3.32
C THR A 1015 -26.93 -14.14 3.17
N ALA A 1016 -25.98 -14.58 2.35
CA ALA A 1016 -24.71 -13.89 2.11
C ALA A 1016 -24.81 -12.76 1.06
N ILE A 1017 -25.95 -12.63 0.36
CA ILE A 1017 -26.12 -11.63 -0.71
C ILE A 1017 -25.88 -10.18 -0.25
N PRO A 1018 -26.40 -9.71 0.90
CA PRO A 1018 -26.11 -8.35 1.37
C PRO A 1018 -24.63 -8.10 1.62
N ILE A 1019 -23.89 -9.14 2.06
CA ILE A 1019 -22.44 -9.08 2.25
C ILE A 1019 -21.73 -8.97 0.90
N GLY A 1020 -22.16 -9.77 -0.08
CA GLY A 1020 -21.65 -9.68 -1.46
C GLY A 1020 -21.88 -8.30 -2.09
N LEU A 1021 -23.08 -7.74 -1.93
CA LEU A 1021 -23.40 -6.37 -2.36
C LEU A 1021 -22.52 -5.34 -1.64
N ALA A 1022 -22.32 -5.47 -0.33
CA ALA A 1022 -21.48 -4.55 0.44
C ALA A 1022 -20.01 -4.60 0.02
N ILE A 1023 -19.47 -5.80 -0.24
CA ILE A 1023 -18.11 -5.98 -0.77
C ILE A 1023 -18.00 -5.35 -2.16
N GLY A 1024 -18.93 -5.65 -3.06
CA GLY A 1024 -18.94 -5.08 -4.41
C GLY A 1024 -19.02 -3.55 -4.40
N THR A 1025 -19.90 -2.97 -3.58
CA THR A 1025 -20.01 -1.52 -3.40
C THR A 1025 -18.74 -0.93 -2.79
N GLY A 1026 -18.15 -1.55 -1.77
CA GLY A 1026 -16.89 -1.10 -1.15
C GLY A 1026 -15.73 -1.11 -2.15
N LEU A 1027 -15.63 -2.17 -2.96
CA LEU A 1027 -14.65 -2.26 -4.05
C LEU A 1027 -14.82 -1.16 -5.09
N LEU A 1028 -16.06 -0.88 -5.53
CA LEU A 1028 -16.33 0.22 -6.47
C LEU A 1028 -16.00 1.60 -5.88
N TRP A 1029 -16.22 1.79 -4.58
CA TRP A 1029 -15.83 3.00 -3.86
C TRP A 1029 -14.31 3.19 -3.81
N THR A 1030 -13.53 2.10 -3.72
CA THR A 1030 -12.04 2.17 -3.71
C THR A 1030 -11.41 2.50 -5.07
N GLY A 1031 -12.21 2.77 -6.11
CA GLY A 1031 -11.73 3.19 -7.43
C GLY A 1031 -11.64 2.07 -8.47
N LEU A 1032 -12.27 0.91 -8.23
CA LEU A 1032 -12.41 -0.13 -9.27
C LEU A 1032 -13.37 0.26 -10.41
N GLY A 1033 -14.16 1.32 -10.24
CA GLY A 1033 -15.05 1.89 -11.27
C GLY A 1033 -14.68 3.33 -11.62
N ASP A 1034 -15.42 3.90 -12.57
CA ASP A 1034 -15.32 5.33 -12.89
C ASP A 1034 -15.81 6.22 -11.72
N GLU A 1035 -15.55 7.51 -11.81
CA GLU A 1035 -15.95 8.48 -10.78
C GLU A 1035 -17.45 8.43 -10.47
N ALA A 1036 -18.28 8.19 -11.49
CA ALA A 1036 -19.71 7.99 -11.35
C ALA A 1036 -20.04 6.74 -10.51
N ALA A 1037 -19.35 5.62 -10.71
CA ALA A 1037 -19.51 4.40 -9.92
C ALA A 1037 -19.04 4.58 -8.48
N SER A 1038 -17.93 5.29 -8.24
CA SER A 1038 -17.45 5.57 -6.88
C SER A 1038 -18.42 6.48 -6.10
N ASN A 1039 -18.94 7.54 -6.74
CA ASN A 1039 -19.95 8.41 -6.14
C ASN A 1039 -21.26 7.67 -5.84
N THR A 1040 -21.69 6.81 -6.77
CA THR A 1040 -22.87 5.94 -6.55
C THR A 1040 -22.64 4.94 -5.42
N ALA A 1041 -21.43 4.37 -5.33
CA ALA A 1041 -21.06 3.47 -4.27
C ALA A 1041 -21.10 4.16 -2.91
N TRP A 1042 -20.61 5.40 -2.84
CA TRP A 1042 -20.70 6.22 -1.65
C TRP A 1042 -22.14 6.50 -1.22
N THR A 1043 -23.01 6.85 -2.16
CA THR A 1043 -24.44 7.03 -1.91
C THR A 1043 -25.13 5.76 -1.43
N ALA A 1044 -24.77 4.60 -1.99
CA ALA A 1044 -25.25 3.30 -1.53
C ALA A 1044 -24.78 2.96 -0.10
N ILE A 1045 -23.53 3.28 0.26
CA ILE A 1045 -23.00 3.08 1.61
C ILE A 1045 -23.74 3.97 2.62
N LYS A 1046 -23.95 5.25 2.30
CA LYS A 1046 -24.75 6.19 3.13
C LYS A 1046 -26.17 5.68 3.35
N ALA A 1047 -26.83 5.25 2.27
CA ALA A 1047 -28.18 4.69 2.34
C ALA A 1047 -28.22 3.46 3.23
N ALA A 1048 -27.27 2.53 3.07
CA ALA A 1048 -27.18 1.32 3.88
C ALA A 1048 -26.98 1.61 5.37
N GLY A 1049 -26.10 2.55 5.71
CA GLY A 1049 -25.87 2.98 7.10
C GLY A 1049 -27.13 3.59 7.73
N LEU A 1050 -27.84 4.45 6.99
CA LEU A 1050 -29.07 5.08 7.48
C LEU A 1050 -30.22 4.06 7.62
N THR A 1051 -30.41 3.20 6.63
CA THR A 1051 -31.39 2.10 6.70
C THR A 1051 -31.14 1.20 7.90
N TYR A 1052 -29.87 0.88 8.18
CA TYR A 1052 -29.51 0.09 9.34
C TYR A 1052 -29.92 0.77 10.65
N ALA A 1053 -29.58 2.06 10.82
CA ALA A 1053 -29.97 2.83 12.01
C ALA A 1053 -31.50 2.91 12.19
N THR A 1054 -32.24 3.19 11.11
CA THR A 1054 -33.71 3.21 11.11
C THR A 1054 -34.30 1.85 11.47
N GLY A 1055 -33.72 0.76 10.96
CA GLY A 1055 -34.14 -0.59 11.29
C GLY A 1055 -33.93 -0.95 12.76
N GLU A 1056 -32.85 -0.50 13.41
CA GLU A 1056 -32.58 -0.79 14.82
C GLU A 1056 -33.56 -0.04 15.74
N LEU A 1057 -33.86 1.23 15.42
CA LEU A 1057 -34.90 2.00 16.10
C LEU A 1057 -36.27 1.34 15.98
N THR A 1058 -36.61 0.86 14.79
CA THR A 1058 -37.90 0.19 14.53
C THR A 1058 -37.99 -1.14 15.26
N ARG A 1059 -36.89 -1.90 15.33
CA ARG A 1059 -36.79 -3.16 16.09
C ARG A 1059 -36.98 -2.95 17.58
N PHE A 1060 -36.36 -1.92 18.13
CA PHE A 1060 -36.54 -1.54 19.52
C PHE A 1060 -37.99 -1.13 19.81
N ALA A 1061 -38.63 -0.37 18.91
CA ALA A 1061 -40.02 0.09 19.08
C ALA A 1061 -41.06 -1.04 18.92
N VAL A 1062 -40.90 -1.92 17.91
CA VAL A 1062 -41.90 -2.95 17.58
C VAL A 1062 -41.67 -4.25 18.35
N GLY A 1063 -40.43 -4.71 18.50
CA GLY A 1063 -40.11 -5.86 19.33
C GLY A 1063 -40.77 -7.19 18.93
N ARG A 1064 -41.09 -7.40 17.64
CA ARG A 1064 -41.76 -8.63 17.14
C ARG A 1064 -40.89 -9.88 17.35
N ALA A 1065 -41.46 -10.97 17.86
CA ALA A 1065 -40.76 -12.25 18.00
C ALA A 1065 -40.44 -12.89 16.64
N ARG A 1066 -39.34 -13.63 16.54
CA ARG A 1066 -38.93 -14.32 15.31
C ARG A 1066 -39.71 -15.62 15.08
N PRO A 1067 -39.87 -16.09 13.83
CA PRO A 1067 -40.53 -17.36 13.53
C PRO A 1067 -39.89 -18.58 14.20
N GLU A 1068 -38.57 -18.56 14.43
CA GLU A 1068 -37.81 -19.62 15.12
C GLU A 1068 -38.17 -19.78 16.60
N ALA A 1069 -38.69 -18.72 17.25
CA ALA A 1069 -39.08 -18.76 18.66
C ALA A 1069 -40.40 -19.50 18.92
N GLY A 1070 -41.17 -19.82 17.88
CA GLY A 1070 -42.43 -20.58 17.99
C GLY A 1070 -43.60 -19.83 18.67
N GLN A 1071 -43.47 -18.53 18.90
CA GLN A 1071 -44.44 -17.71 19.64
C GLN A 1071 -45.61 -17.16 18.79
N GLY A 1072 -45.73 -17.58 17.52
CA GLY A 1072 -46.75 -17.09 16.59
C GLY A 1072 -46.41 -15.74 15.92
N THR A 1073 -47.30 -15.24 15.06
CA THR A 1073 -47.09 -14.05 14.22
C THR A 1073 -47.35 -12.72 14.94
N HIS A 1074 -47.99 -12.75 16.11
CA HIS A 1074 -48.52 -11.56 16.82
C HIS A 1074 -47.89 -11.33 18.20
N HIS A 1075 -46.72 -11.89 18.48
CA HIS A 1075 -46.03 -11.67 19.74
C HIS A 1075 -45.07 -10.48 19.63
N PHE A 1076 -45.32 -9.42 20.39
CA PHE A 1076 -44.55 -8.17 20.38
C PHE A 1076 -44.06 -7.83 21.78
N SER A 1077 -42.81 -7.39 21.87
CA SER A 1077 -42.12 -6.98 23.11
C SER A 1077 -41.49 -5.60 22.93
N SER A 1078 -42.35 -4.60 22.71
CA SER A 1078 -41.96 -3.21 22.50
C SER A 1078 -41.11 -2.66 23.63
N PHE A 1079 -40.08 -1.88 23.28
CA PHE A 1079 -39.20 -1.14 24.21
C PHE A 1079 -38.41 -2.01 25.21
N SER A 1080 -38.23 -3.31 24.92
CA SER A 1080 -37.42 -4.22 25.73
C SER A 1080 -35.96 -4.27 25.27
N HIS A 1081 -35.00 -4.51 26.18
CA HIS A 1081 -33.61 -4.84 25.81
C HIS A 1081 -33.50 -6.09 24.92
N LYS A 1082 -34.51 -6.98 24.92
CA LYS A 1082 -34.61 -8.12 23.98
C LYS A 1082 -35.04 -7.67 22.56
N GLY A 1083 -35.56 -6.45 22.41
CA GLY A 1083 -36.07 -5.88 21.15
C GLY A 1083 -35.02 -5.70 20.05
N PHE A 1084 -33.73 -5.58 20.39
CA PHE A 1084 -32.64 -5.56 19.40
C PHE A 1084 -32.39 -6.92 18.71
N THR A 1085 -33.04 -7.99 19.18
CA THR A 1085 -33.05 -9.31 18.53
C THR A 1085 -34.36 -9.60 17.79
N SER A 1086 -35.25 -8.61 17.66
CA SER A 1086 -36.58 -8.78 17.08
C SER A 1086 -36.58 -9.01 15.56
N SER A 1087 -37.73 -9.47 15.08
CA SER A 1087 -37.99 -9.88 13.70
C SER A 1087 -38.32 -8.70 12.78
N PHE A 1088 -39.00 -7.67 13.26
CA PHE A 1088 -39.51 -6.59 12.41
C PHE A 1088 -38.71 -5.29 12.57
N PRO A 1089 -38.22 -4.65 11.48
CA PRO A 1089 -38.14 -5.15 10.10
C PRO A 1089 -36.89 -6.03 9.87
N SER A 1090 -36.80 -6.64 8.70
CA SER A 1090 -35.60 -7.38 8.26
C SER A 1090 -34.47 -6.43 7.86
N GLN A 1091 -33.42 -6.36 8.69
CA GLN A 1091 -32.24 -5.53 8.43
C GLN A 1091 -31.47 -5.96 7.18
N HIS A 1092 -31.37 -7.27 6.93
CA HIS A 1092 -30.66 -7.79 5.76
C HIS A 1092 -31.35 -7.36 4.46
N MET A 1093 -32.69 -7.29 4.47
CA MET A 1093 -33.47 -6.81 3.32
C MET A 1093 -33.33 -5.30 3.15
N GLY A 1094 -33.40 -4.54 4.24
CA GLY A 1094 -33.18 -3.10 4.20
C GLY A 1094 -31.82 -2.74 3.62
N VAL A 1095 -30.74 -3.32 4.17
CA VAL A 1095 -29.38 -3.06 3.69
C VAL A 1095 -29.19 -3.51 2.24
N ALA A 1096 -29.71 -4.68 1.84
CA ALA A 1096 -29.59 -5.14 0.46
C ALA A 1096 -30.26 -4.20 -0.55
N PHE A 1097 -31.48 -3.73 -0.26
CA PHE A 1097 -32.16 -2.77 -1.13
C PHE A 1097 -31.50 -1.39 -1.09
N ALA A 1098 -31.04 -0.92 0.07
CA ALA A 1098 -30.32 0.35 0.18
C ALA A 1098 -28.99 0.36 -0.60
N LEU A 1099 -28.28 -0.77 -0.64
CA LEU A 1099 -27.06 -0.93 -1.45
C LEU A 1099 -27.36 -1.06 -2.94
N ALA A 1100 -28.47 -1.70 -3.32
CA ALA A 1100 -28.83 -1.95 -4.71
C ALA A 1100 -29.48 -0.74 -5.40
N THR A 1101 -30.34 0.01 -4.70
CA THR A 1101 -31.17 1.09 -5.28
C THR A 1101 -30.35 2.15 -6.03
N PRO A 1102 -29.28 2.75 -5.46
CA PRO A 1102 -28.54 3.78 -6.18
C PRO A 1102 -27.93 3.30 -7.50
N PHE A 1103 -27.47 2.05 -7.55
CA PHE A 1103 -26.94 1.45 -8.78
C PHE A 1103 -28.04 1.07 -9.77
N ALA A 1104 -29.15 0.50 -9.29
CA ALA A 1104 -30.29 0.14 -10.13
C ALA A 1104 -30.85 1.37 -10.86
N GLU A 1105 -31.02 2.48 -10.14
CA GLU A 1105 -31.60 3.72 -10.65
C GLU A 1105 -30.64 4.56 -11.48
N ARG A 1106 -29.32 4.49 -11.23
CA ARG A 1106 -28.33 5.25 -12.03
C ARG A 1106 -27.96 4.55 -13.33
N TYR A 1107 -27.87 3.22 -13.32
CA TYR A 1107 -27.40 2.43 -14.45
C TYR A 1107 -28.50 1.64 -15.16
N GLY A 1108 -29.78 1.82 -14.78
CA GLY A 1108 -30.90 1.03 -15.32
C GLY A 1108 -30.79 -0.46 -14.99
N ALA A 1109 -30.05 -0.81 -13.94
CA ALA A 1109 -29.69 -2.17 -13.57
C ALA A 1109 -30.77 -2.84 -12.70
N ASN A 1110 -32.01 -2.90 -13.19
CA ASN A 1110 -33.17 -3.40 -12.43
C ASN A 1110 -33.02 -4.86 -11.94
N TRP A 1111 -32.12 -5.64 -12.55
CA TRP A 1111 -31.77 -6.99 -12.09
C TRP A 1111 -31.18 -7.02 -10.66
N LEU A 1112 -30.60 -5.91 -10.19
CA LEU A 1112 -30.10 -5.78 -8.82
C LEU A 1112 -31.21 -5.90 -7.77
N TYR A 1113 -32.44 -5.48 -8.08
CA TYR A 1113 -33.58 -5.69 -7.19
C TYR A 1113 -33.96 -7.17 -7.06
N ALA A 1114 -33.77 -7.98 -8.10
CA ALA A 1114 -33.96 -9.42 -8.03
C ALA A 1114 -32.88 -10.09 -7.16
N VAL A 1115 -31.63 -9.62 -7.28
CA VAL A 1115 -30.52 -10.08 -6.41
C VAL A 1115 -30.79 -9.69 -4.96
N ALA A 1116 -31.11 -8.43 -4.67
CA ALA A 1116 -31.47 -7.98 -3.32
C ALA A 1116 -32.67 -8.75 -2.76
N GLY A 1117 -33.70 -8.97 -3.58
CA GLY A 1117 -34.91 -9.72 -3.24
C GLY A 1117 -34.65 -11.19 -2.89
N ALA A 1118 -33.64 -11.84 -3.48
CA ALA A 1118 -33.26 -13.21 -3.13
C ALA A 1118 -32.83 -13.35 -1.67
N THR A 1119 -32.41 -12.27 -1.00
CA THR A 1119 -32.15 -12.23 0.44
C THR A 1119 -33.38 -12.65 1.26
N ALA A 1120 -34.60 -12.33 0.79
CA ALA A 1120 -35.85 -12.67 1.48
C ALA A 1120 -35.99 -14.19 1.64
N PHE A 1121 -35.63 -14.94 0.59
CA PHE A 1121 -35.64 -16.40 0.62
C PHE A 1121 -34.73 -16.93 1.74
N GLY A 1122 -33.49 -16.43 1.85
CA GLY A 1122 -32.56 -16.85 2.90
C GLY A 1122 -33.05 -16.54 4.31
N ARG A 1123 -33.67 -15.38 4.51
CA ARG A 1123 -34.15 -14.91 5.81
C ARG A 1123 -35.41 -15.63 6.29
N VAL A 1124 -36.31 -15.94 5.37
CA VAL A 1124 -37.55 -16.69 5.63
C VAL A 1124 -37.27 -18.20 5.74
N GLN A 1125 -36.46 -18.76 4.84
CA GLN A 1125 -36.07 -20.17 4.90
C GLN A 1125 -35.33 -20.49 6.19
N GLN A 1126 -34.47 -19.60 6.72
CA GLN A 1126 -33.83 -19.81 8.03
C GLN A 1126 -34.73 -19.49 9.24
N ARG A 1127 -36.01 -19.17 9.02
CA ARG A 1127 -36.99 -18.82 10.08
C ARG A 1127 -36.58 -17.64 10.96
N GLN A 1128 -35.75 -16.75 10.43
CA GLN A 1128 -35.29 -15.55 11.14
C GLN A 1128 -36.26 -14.37 10.98
N HIS A 1129 -37.03 -14.35 9.88
CA HIS A 1129 -37.96 -13.29 9.54
C HIS A 1129 -39.24 -13.84 8.91
N PHE A 1130 -40.38 -13.17 9.18
CA PHE A 1130 -41.62 -13.37 8.44
C PHE A 1130 -41.57 -12.63 7.09
N VAL A 1131 -42.50 -12.95 6.18
CA VAL A 1131 -42.55 -12.34 4.84
C VAL A 1131 -42.80 -10.84 4.97
N SER A 1132 -43.72 -10.42 5.83
CA SER A 1132 -43.98 -9.01 6.09
C SER A 1132 -42.79 -8.24 6.66
N ASP A 1133 -41.93 -8.89 7.45
CA ASP A 1133 -40.69 -8.28 7.94
C ASP A 1133 -39.70 -8.01 6.79
N THR A 1134 -39.66 -8.91 5.80
CA THR A 1134 -38.80 -8.77 4.62
C THR A 1134 -39.29 -7.67 3.66
N VAL A 1135 -40.61 -7.56 3.49
CA VAL A 1135 -41.25 -6.51 2.68
C VAL A 1135 -41.09 -5.15 3.34
N ALA A 1136 -41.27 -5.04 4.65
CA ALA A 1136 -41.02 -3.80 5.39
C ALA A 1136 -39.55 -3.38 5.27
N GLY A 1137 -38.61 -4.33 5.41
CA GLY A 1137 -37.19 -4.08 5.22
C GLY A 1137 -36.87 -3.55 3.82
N SER A 1138 -37.38 -4.18 2.76
CA SER A 1138 -37.10 -3.75 1.38
C SER A 1138 -37.65 -2.37 1.07
N LEU A 1139 -38.86 -2.03 1.56
CA LEU A 1139 -39.46 -0.71 1.38
C LEU A 1139 -38.66 0.39 2.07
N ILE A 1140 -38.18 0.14 3.30
CA ILE A 1140 -37.33 1.08 4.04
C ILE A 1140 -36.00 1.29 3.29
N GLY A 1141 -35.36 0.20 2.85
CA GLY A 1141 -34.10 0.26 2.11
C GLY A 1141 -34.23 0.98 0.77
N TYR A 1142 -35.27 0.66 0.00
CA TYR A 1142 -35.58 1.30 -1.28
C TYR A 1142 -35.87 2.79 -1.12
N GLY A 1143 -36.69 3.16 -0.13
CA GLY A 1143 -37.04 4.56 0.14
C GLY A 1143 -35.83 5.40 0.53
N ILE A 1144 -34.99 4.88 1.45
CA ILE A 1144 -33.76 5.57 1.87
C ILE A 1144 -32.72 5.61 0.73
N GLY A 1145 -32.59 4.54 -0.05
CA GLY A 1145 -31.71 4.51 -1.22
C GLY A 1145 -32.05 5.58 -2.25
N ASN A 1146 -33.33 5.72 -2.60
CA ASN A 1146 -33.80 6.77 -3.49
C ASN A 1146 -33.61 8.18 -2.90
N LEU A 1147 -33.87 8.33 -1.59
CA LEU A 1147 -33.68 9.61 -0.92
C LEU A 1147 -32.22 10.10 -0.99
N MET A 1148 -31.25 9.20 -0.77
CA MET A 1148 -29.83 9.55 -0.84
C MET A 1148 -29.39 9.83 -2.29
N LEU A 1149 -29.95 9.10 -3.26
CA LEU A 1149 -29.67 9.33 -4.68
C LEU A 1149 -30.24 10.67 -5.18
N ASP A 1150 -31.46 11.03 -4.76
CA ASP A 1150 -32.06 12.31 -5.11
C ASP A 1150 -31.31 13.49 -4.47
N GLN A 1151 -30.80 13.30 -3.25
CA GLN A 1151 -29.92 14.27 -2.59
C GLN A 1151 -28.61 14.48 -3.35
N GLU A 1152 -27.98 13.42 -3.85
CA GLU A 1152 -26.79 13.51 -4.70
C GLU A 1152 -27.07 14.24 -6.03
N ARG A 1153 -28.27 14.04 -6.61
CA ARG A 1153 -28.68 14.66 -7.88
C ARG A 1153 -29.14 16.12 -7.74
N GLY A 1154 -29.13 16.70 -6.54
CA GLY A 1154 -29.63 18.06 -6.28
C GLY A 1154 -31.12 18.25 -6.57
N ARG A 1155 -31.92 17.16 -6.63
CA ARG A 1155 -33.34 17.22 -6.99
C ARG A 1155 -34.19 17.50 -5.75
N ASN A 1156 -34.96 18.58 -5.76
CA ASN A 1156 -35.96 18.83 -4.72
C ASN A 1156 -37.36 18.36 -5.14
N ARG A 1157 -37.87 17.40 -4.35
CA ARG A 1157 -39.27 16.89 -4.25
C ARG A 1157 -39.84 16.11 -5.46
N PRO A 1158 -40.07 14.80 -5.32
CA PRO A 1158 -40.97 14.08 -6.21
C PRO A 1158 -42.45 14.34 -5.84
N ARG A 1159 -43.29 14.65 -6.83
CA ARG A 1159 -44.75 14.56 -6.69
C ARG A 1159 -45.28 13.39 -7.51
N ILE A 1160 -45.91 12.46 -6.82
CA ILE A 1160 -46.65 11.36 -7.43
C ILE A 1160 -48.12 11.78 -7.44
N SER A 1161 -48.73 11.82 -8.61
CA SER A 1161 -50.17 12.07 -8.76
C SER A 1161 -50.80 10.94 -9.56
N ILE A 1162 -52.01 10.56 -9.17
CA ILE A 1162 -52.82 9.64 -9.96
C ILE A 1162 -53.68 10.49 -10.89
N GLY A 1163 -53.46 10.33 -12.19
CA GLY A 1163 -54.29 10.98 -13.20
C GLY A 1163 -55.73 10.44 -13.15
N PRO A 1164 -56.73 11.20 -13.64
CA PRO A 1164 -58.11 10.72 -13.72
C PRO A 1164 -58.29 9.44 -14.57
N ASP A 1165 -57.27 9.06 -15.34
CA ASP A 1165 -57.15 7.81 -16.10
C ASP A 1165 -56.55 6.63 -15.30
N ARG A 1166 -56.33 6.79 -13.99
CA ARG A 1166 -55.61 5.84 -13.12
C ARG A 1166 -54.16 5.58 -13.54
N SER A 1167 -53.58 6.41 -14.39
CA SER A 1167 -52.15 6.34 -14.67
C SER A 1167 -51.36 6.91 -13.49
N LEU A 1168 -50.34 6.18 -13.07
CA LEU A 1168 -49.39 6.66 -12.07
C LEU A 1168 -48.41 7.59 -12.77
N ARG A 1169 -48.48 8.89 -12.50
CA ARG A 1169 -47.59 9.87 -13.10
C ARG A 1169 -46.67 10.45 -12.04
N ALA A 1170 -45.37 10.31 -12.28
CA ALA A 1170 -44.32 10.93 -11.48
C ALA A 1170 -43.73 12.09 -12.28
N TYR A 1171 -43.73 13.27 -11.70
CA TYR A 1171 -43.04 14.43 -12.28
C TYR A 1171 -42.16 15.10 -11.22
N TRP A 1172 -41.11 15.77 -11.71
CA TRP A 1172 -40.17 16.56 -10.93
C TRP A 1172 -40.36 18.03 -11.32
N GLU A 1173 -40.43 18.93 -10.35
CA GLU A 1173 -40.26 20.37 -10.59
C GLU A 1173 -38.75 20.67 -10.59
N PHE A 1174 -38.32 21.49 -11.55
CA PHE A 1174 -36.98 22.05 -11.62
C PHE A 1174 -37.08 23.52 -11.17
N ASP A 1175 -36.20 23.95 -10.27
CA ASP A 1175 -35.92 25.37 -10.03
C ASP A 1175 -34.88 25.87 -11.04
#